data_AF-A0A662ZH82-F1
#
_entry.id   AF-A0A662ZH82-F1
#
_cell.length_a   1.000
_cell.length_b   1.000
_cell.length_c   1.000
_cell.angle_alpha   90.00
_cell.angle_beta   90.00
_cell.angle_gamma   90.00
#
_symmetry.space_group_name_H-M   'P 1'
#
loop_
_entity.id
_entity.type
_entity.pdbx_description
1 polymer ?
#
loop_
_entity_poly.entity_id
_entity_poly.type
_entity_poly.pdbx_seq_one_letter_code
_entity_poly.pdbx_strand_id
1 'polypeptide(L)'
;MSVEENKNKVNSFRTVRIAAIMDDFTWNSYSPEADMYQLKPDNVISQLEENVPELLFVESAWHGADGLWYRKISNCSAELMQAVKWCKSRNIPTVFWNKEDPVHFSTFRETALNFDYIFTYDFNCVEKYKSLTGKHNAFYLPMGVQPKLFNPIEKYQRLDKFCFAGSYYVRYRERTEDLDDYIKYLPDYKDIDIYDRQFGKNDPNYMFPENYQKYIRGCLSYTEVDKAYKGYNYSINLNSIKQAQSCARRVFELFACNTFIVSNYCIGVKTLFGDLMLVSDSGKDIVRRLRNLDRDPLTTDRLRLLGLRKVFTESTYEDRLAYILHKTGIIKEHYAWQPEVTVWSRVRDRKEYSDILKMFRNQSYGRKRLVILSDSADVTASSTGDGDTVFVKTADELPNQSESGFFACFSAKNFYDRNYLLDLMLATRYDDTGNYVKSSVFENRNQKIERTAVSDRPYTYTDSVIPDEAVLNRRSFLNHLAEIASDSHKAVSEKGLRTDSFNYCRNLRADDITSELRNVFSDNEETTDCGYSVTELQQIAEKQPIKKQKSDENMKKLSAAFIYEEIEKSLAAKKRTSLFDRFASLLGKKKQPERNIVLRNEKDGLALDYELPATEHDYLLLKKKFEVSELTDSGELRLYLRNRGTRVGLAYYLYENGKKISSKLCQPNTNVTADLPDNVTHVRLGLRIAEKGNSVVENIYLEECRDLFTLPGKIFNKHKTVIVVHHYPSYKDIYRYGFVHSRVRGYIRKGEKPLVFVLVQNSAELIFSEYEGVDVITGNNEALDKILNDGVDTVLTHFMTPAIWESLGKLPENIKIFVWCHGADVLLFDRRSYNYVTEDEIRKEHITSDGIRDFWTPIFKNLPANLHFVFVSEFLAEVVMQDLGIRLPEGRYSIIHNPIDTSIFKYHEKKPEDRYRILSIRPFATRMYANDQTMNAINLLAKRPDFSRFEILLVGDGKLFDETVAILNDYPNVKIRRCFLNHYEIAELHTQYGVFLCPSRYDTQGVSRDEARASGLVPVTTSIAAIPEFVNSETAMLAEPENPTSLAKAIGTLADNPDMFVKMSRKTSEEAVKRLSMDGIIEQELSLFRK
;
A
#
# COMPACT_ATOMS: atom_id res chain seq x y z
N MET A 1 -2.60 -7.66 59.56
CA MET A 1 -3.62 -7.35 58.54
C MET A 1 -3.36 -8.26 57.36
N SER A 2 -4.32 -9.14 57.08
CA SER A 2 -4.15 -10.41 56.37
C SER A 2 -4.01 -10.25 54.86
N VAL A 3 -3.25 -11.19 54.29
CA VAL A 3 -2.84 -11.35 52.89
C VAL A 3 -4.00 -11.77 51.96
N GLU A 4 -5.26 -11.63 52.39
CA GLU A 4 -6.43 -12.17 51.67
C GLU A 4 -7.38 -11.13 51.06
N GLU A 5 -7.20 -9.83 51.29
CA GLU A 5 -8.08 -8.79 50.69
C GLU A 5 -7.64 -8.27 49.31
N ASN A 6 -6.57 -8.81 48.71
CA ASN A 6 -6.02 -8.29 47.44
C ASN A 6 -6.40 -9.08 46.17
N LYS A 7 -7.35 -10.04 46.26
CA LYS A 7 -7.70 -10.92 45.12
C LYS A 7 -8.82 -10.40 44.19
N ASN A 8 -9.42 -9.24 44.47
CA ASN A 8 -10.46 -8.62 43.62
C ASN A 8 -10.03 -7.33 42.91
N LYS A 9 -8.73 -7.16 42.62
CA LYS A 9 -8.30 -6.21 41.58
C LYS A 9 -8.35 -6.93 40.24
N VAL A 10 -9.34 -6.61 39.42
CA VAL A 10 -9.23 -6.78 37.96
C VAL A 10 -7.86 -6.27 37.55
N ASN A 11 -7.04 -7.10 36.89
CA ASN A 11 -5.66 -6.87 36.43
C ASN A 11 -5.41 -5.45 35.90
N SER A 12 -5.21 -4.48 36.79
CA SER A 12 -5.08 -3.08 36.42
C SER A 12 -3.60 -2.77 36.29
N PHE A 13 -3.03 -3.00 35.10
CA PHE A 13 -1.69 -2.51 34.75
C PHE A 13 -1.57 -0.97 34.91
N ARG A 14 -2.69 -0.25 35.10
CA ARG A 14 -2.70 1.16 35.50
C ARG A 14 -1.95 1.47 36.80
N THR A 15 -1.66 0.46 37.63
CA THR A 15 -0.85 0.64 38.85
C THR A 15 0.64 0.39 38.65
N VAL A 16 1.07 -0.07 37.46
CA VAL A 16 2.49 -0.32 37.18
C VAL A 16 3.22 1.01 37.13
N ARG A 17 4.29 1.14 37.92
CA ARG A 17 5.08 2.37 37.92
C ARG A 17 6.12 2.37 36.82
N ILE A 18 6.09 3.38 35.95
CA ILE A 18 6.97 3.44 34.77
C ILE A 18 7.73 4.78 34.77
N ALA A 19 9.06 4.67 34.75
CA ALA A 19 9.93 5.82 34.44
C ALA A 19 10.03 5.97 32.93
N ALA A 20 9.72 7.15 32.40
CA ALA A 20 9.64 7.38 30.96
C ALA A 20 10.56 8.50 30.48
N ILE A 21 11.03 8.41 29.23
CA ILE A 21 11.61 9.54 28.49
C ILE A 21 10.90 9.62 27.15
N MET A 22 10.03 10.63 26.99
CA MET A 22 9.12 10.76 25.84
C MET A 22 8.92 12.22 25.41
N ASP A 23 8.75 12.44 24.10
CA ASP A 23 8.22 13.66 23.53
C ASP A 23 6.73 13.82 23.91
N ASP A 24 6.25 15.07 23.95
CA ASP A 24 4.92 15.45 24.44
C ASP A 24 3.77 14.64 23.84
N PHE A 25 3.81 14.37 22.53
CA PHE A 25 2.77 13.59 21.85
C PHE A 25 2.65 12.16 22.37
N THR A 26 3.79 11.50 22.61
CA THR A 26 3.80 10.14 23.14
C THR A 26 3.48 10.14 24.64
N TRP A 27 3.99 11.11 25.39
CA TRP A 27 3.65 11.29 26.80
C TRP A 27 2.13 11.40 27.02
N ASN A 28 1.47 12.32 26.32
CA ASN A 28 0.01 12.52 26.40
C ASN A 28 -0.80 11.29 25.97
N SER A 29 -0.17 10.38 25.24
CA SER A 29 -0.80 9.14 24.78
C SER A 29 -0.77 8.04 25.84
N TYR A 30 0.37 7.86 26.52
CA TYR A 30 0.58 6.78 27.50
C TYR A 30 0.34 7.17 28.95
N SER A 31 0.53 8.45 29.32
CA SER A 31 0.39 8.89 30.72
C SER A 31 -0.99 8.60 31.34
N PRO A 32 -2.11 8.48 30.60
CA PRO A 32 -3.38 8.06 31.18
C PRO A 32 -3.47 6.56 31.49
N GLU A 33 -2.53 5.73 31.03
CA GLU A 33 -2.62 4.27 31.03
C GLU A 33 -1.86 3.60 32.19
N ALA A 34 -0.98 4.31 32.88
CA ALA A 34 -0.16 3.79 34.00
C ALA A 34 0.29 4.88 34.98
N ASP A 35 0.84 4.46 36.13
CA ASP A 35 1.54 5.35 37.07
C ASP A 35 2.89 5.76 36.44
N MET A 36 2.87 6.83 35.64
CA MET A 36 4.01 7.27 34.82
C MET A 36 4.61 8.57 35.32
N TYR A 37 5.93 8.69 35.22
CA TYR A 37 6.64 9.96 35.40
C TYR A 37 7.77 10.12 34.37
N GLN A 38 8.02 11.37 33.95
CA GLN A 38 9.09 11.69 33.01
C GLN A 38 10.42 11.92 33.74
N LEU A 39 11.47 11.19 33.35
CA LEU A 39 12.83 11.44 33.82
C LEU A 39 13.41 12.69 33.18
N LYS A 40 14.17 13.46 33.96
CA LYS A 40 15.02 14.55 33.47
C LYS A 40 16.49 14.11 33.46
N PRO A 41 17.34 14.63 32.56
CA PRO A 41 18.75 14.22 32.48
C PRO A 41 19.56 14.58 33.75
N ASP A 42 19.20 15.68 34.42
CA ASP A 42 19.88 16.12 35.64
C ASP A 42 19.46 15.24 36.82
N ASN A 43 20.43 14.73 37.59
CA ASN A 43 20.20 13.87 38.77
C ASN A 43 19.32 12.64 38.49
N VAL A 44 19.48 12.01 37.31
CA VAL A 44 18.65 10.87 36.89
C VAL A 44 18.61 9.72 37.89
N ILE A 45 19.72 9.47 38.61
CA ILE A 45 19.80 8.42 39.64
C ILE A 45 18.94 8.77 40.86
N SER A 46 19.01 10.02 41.34
CA SER A 46 18.20 10.46 42.48
C SER A 46 16.70 10.36 42.18
N GLN A 47 16.28 10.74 40.97
CA GLN A 47 14.88 10.58 40.54
C GLN A 47 14.42 9.12 40.55
N LEU A 48 15.28 8.20 40.09
CA LEU A 48 15.00 6.75 40.10
C LEU A 48 14.98 6.17 41.52
N GLU A 49 15.79 6.69 42.44
CA GLU A 49 15.80 6.28 43.85
C GLU A 49 14.57 6.78 44.62
N GLU A 50 14.14 8.02 44.35
CA GLU A 50 12.93 8.60 44.94
C GLU A 50 11.65 7.91 44.46
N ASN A 51 11.61 7.49 43.18
CA ASN A 51 10.42 6.90 42.55
C ASN A 51 10.76 5.58 41.83
N VAL A 52 11.20 4.56 42.59
CA VAL A 52 11.63 3.27 42.01
C VAL A 52 10.60 2.70 41.02
N PRO A 53 10.93 2.58 39.72
CA PRO A 53 10.00 2.09 38.71
C PRO A 53 10.06 0.56 38.58
N GLU A 54 9.01 -0.02 38.02
CA GLU A 54 8.95 -1.41 37.58
C GLU A 54 9.38 -1.58 36.11
N LEU A 55 9.42 -0.47 35.35
CA LEU A 55 9.84 -0.42 33.96
C LEU A 55 10.54 0.92 33.66
N LEU A 56 11.66 0.86 32.93
CA LEU A 56 12.20 2.04 32.23
C LEU A 56 11.74 2.00 30.77
N PHE A 57 10.93 2.97 30.36
CA PHE A 57 10.40 3.07 28.99
C PHE A 57 10.89 4.34 28.28
N VAL A 58 11.83 4.17 27.36
CA VAL A 58 12.42 5.26 26.57
C VAL A 58 11.93 5.13 25.13
N GLU A 59 11.46 6.22 24.54
CA GLU A 59 11.27 6.27 23.08
C GLU A 59 12.46 6.95 22.38
N SER A 60 12.49 6.86 21.05
CA SER A 60 13.35 7.70 20.20
C SER A 60 12.90 9.17 20.22
N ALA A 61 12.99 9.80 21.41
CA ALA A 61 12.58 11.18 21.68
C ALA A 61 13.58 12.17 21.09
N TRP A 62 13.06 13.24 20.48
CA TRP A 62 13.88 14.35 19.98
C TRP A 62 14.15 15.40 21.05
N HIS A 63 13.17 15.65 21.91
CA HIS A 63 13.18 16.72 22.92
C HIS A 63 13.04 16.17 24.33
N GLY A 64 12.18 15.16 24.53
CA GLY A 64 11.83 14.62 25.85
C GLY A 64 11.26 15.67 26.80
N ALA A 65 11.21 15.35 28.10
CA ALA A 65 10.71 16.24 29.16
C ALA A 65 11.30 17.65 29.09
N ASP A 66 10.43 18.67 28.96
CA ASP A 66 10.78 20.09 28.92
C ASP A 66 11.83 20.47 27.85
N GLY A 67 12.06 19.61 26.85
CA GLY A 67 13.15 19.78 25.86
C GLY A 67 14.56 19.47 26.37
N LEU A 68 14.71 18.97 27.60
CA LEU A 68 16.01 18.74 28.24
C LEU A 68 16.78 17.55 27.67
N TRP A 69 16.10 16.64 26.98
CA TRP A 69 16.72 15.48 26.31
C TRP A 69 17.18 15.77 24.89
N TYR A 70 17.12 17.03 24.44
CA TYR A 70 17.49 17.41 23.08
C TYR A 70 18.88 16.87 22.68
N ARG A 71 18.91 16.06 21.60
CA ARG A 71 20.08 15.33 21.09
C ARG A 71 20.71 14.32 22.06
N LYS A 72 20.25 14.16 23.30
CA LYS A 72 20.84 13.22 24.28
C LYS A 72 20.51 11.76 23.96
N ILE A 73 19.28 11.48 23.53
CA ILE A 73 18.85 10.11 23.18
C ILE A 73 19.53 9.63 21.90
N SER A 74 19.51 10.42 20.83
CA SER A 74 20.15 10.08 19.55
C SER A 74 21.67 9.93 19.64
N ASN A 75 22.29 10.59 20.64
CA ASN A 75 23.74 10.51 20.86
C ASN A 75 24.14 9.47 21.91
N CYS A 76 23.19 8.71 22.48
CA CYS A 76 23.43 7.75 23.56
C CYS A 76 24.20 8.40 24.73
N SER A 77 23.63 9.47 25.32
CA SER A 77 24.33 10.27 26.33
C SER A 77 24.66 9.49 27.62
N ALA A 78 25.59 10.02 28.42
CA ALA A 78 26.03 9.38 29.66
C ALA A 78 24.90 9.27 30.69
N GLU A 79 24.03 10.27 30.79
CA GLU A 79 22.89 10.32 31.70
C GLU A 79 21.86 9.23 31.35
N LEU A 80 21.57 9.03 30.05
CA LEU A 80 20.73 7.93 29.60
C LEU A 80 21.33 6.58 30.00
N MET A 81 22.64 6.40 29.78
CA MET A 81 23.33 5.17 30.11
C MET A 81 23.42 4.92 31.62
N GLN A 82 23.46 5.96 32.45
CA GLN A 82 23.37 5.85 33.90
C GLN A 82 21.99 5.29 34.31
N ALA A 83 20.90 5.81 33.75
CA ALA A 83 19.55 5.30 34.01
C ALA A 83 19.39 3.83 33.61
N VAL A 84 19.83 3.48 32.39
CA VAL A 84 19.78 2.10 31.88
C VAL A 84 20.58 1.15 32.78
N LYS A 85 21.83 1.51 33.13
CA LYS A 85 22.68 0.68 34.00
C LYS A 85 22.09 0.51 35.40
N TRP A 86 21.53 1.57 35.98
CA TRP A 86 20.91 1.53 37.31
C TRP A 86 19.70 0.61 37.34
N CYS A 87 18.87 0.63 36.28
CA CYS A 87 17.71 -0.26 36.16
C CYS A 87 18.16 -1.72 36.01
N LYS A 88 19.11 -1.99 35.10
CA LYS A 88 19.64 -3.34 34.88
C LYS A 88 20.28 -3.94 36.13
N SER A 89 21.02 -3.14 36.92
CA SER A 89 21.63 -3.63 38.17
C SER A 89 20.61 -4.02 39.25
N ARG A 90 19.33 -3.66 39.06
CA ARG A 90 18.21 -3.97 39.96
C ARG A 90 17.18 -4.91 39.32
N ASN A 91 17.50 -5.51 38.18
CA ASN A 91 16.59 -6.37 37.40
C ASN A 91 15.29 -5.67 36.98
N ILE A 92 15.32 -4.34 36.80
CA ILE A 92 14.21 -3.59 36.23
C ILE A 92 14.35 -3.65 34.70
N PRO A 93 13.35 -4.18 33.96
CA PRO A 93 13.42 -4.27 32.51
C PRO A 93 13.56 -2.89 31.86
N THR A 94 14.41 -2.82 30.83
CA THR A 94 14.61 -1.60 30.06
C THR A 94 14.07 -1.76 28.64
N VAL A 95 13.18 -0.84 28.23
CA VAL A 95 12.52 -0.81 26.92
C VAL A 95 12.96 0.42 26.12
N PHE A 96 13.32 0.21 24.86
CA PHE A 96 13.49 1.28 23.87
C PHE A 96 12.46 1.12 22.74
N TRP A 97 11.62 2.12 22.50
CA TRP A 97 10.73 2.16 21.33
C TRP A 97 11.21 3.16 20.28
N ASN A 98 11.68 2.65 19.14
CA ASN A 98 12.04 3.50 18.01
C ASN A 98 10.82 3.79 17.13
N LYS A 99 10.19 4.95 17.38
CA LYS A 99 9.03 5.45 16.60
C LYS A 99 9.40 6.14 15.30
N GLU A 100 10.69 6.38 15.07
CA GLU A 100 11.22 7.13 13.93
C GLU A 100 11.83 6.21 12.84
N ASP A 101 11.71 4.90 13.03
CA ASP A 101 12.05 3.90 12.02
C ASP A 101 11.10 3.97 10.80
N PRO A 102 11.59 3.66 9.58
CA PRO A 102 12.95 3.23 9.25
C PRO A 102 13.92 4.39 8.97
N VAL A 103 13.43 5.63 8.87
CA VAL A 103 14.22 6.82 8.46
C VAL A 103 15.36 7.09 9.42
N HIS A 104 15.10 6.96 10.72
CA HIS A 104 16.07 7.25 11.77
C HIS A 104 16.63 5.98 12.43
N PHE A 105 16.57 4.83 11.74
CA PHE A 105 17.16 3.59 12.20
C PHE A 105 18.63 3.77 12.57
N SER A 106 19.45 4.29 11.64
CA SER A 106 20.88 4.52 11.88
C SER A 106 21.15 5.59 12.93
N THR A 107 20.21 6.54 13.14
CA THR A 107 20.34 7.60 14.16
C THR A 107 20.19 7.05 15.57
N PHE A 108 19.24 6.14 15.81
CA PHE A 108 18.94 5.60 17.14
C PHE A 108 19.46 4.17 17.37
N ARG A 109 20.07 3.54 16.36
CA ARG A 109 20.63 2.18 16.41
C ARG A 109 21.47 1.96 17.67
N GLU A 110 22.50 2.78 17.88
CA GLU A 110 23.41 2.59 19.01
C GLU A 110 22.71 2.67 20.36
N THR A 111 21.77 3.62 20.51
CA THR A 111 20.97 3.75 21.72
C THR A 111 20.10 2.52 21.96
N ALA A 112 19.38 2.07 20.92
CA ALA A 112 18.49 0.92 21.02
C ALA A 112 19.20 -0.36 21.48
N LEU A 113 20.43 -0.61 20.99
CA LEU A 113 21.20 -1.81 21.31
C LEU A 113 21.61 -1.93 22.79
N ASN A 114 21.45 -0.87 23.58
CA ASN A 114 21.75 -0.87 25.02
C ASN A 114 20.59 -1.36 25.90
N PHE A 115 19.38 -1.53 25.35
CA PHE A 115 18.18 -1.90 26.09
C PHE A 115 17.93 -3.41 26.08
N ASP A 116 17.16 -3.91 27.04
CA ASP A 116 16.82 -5.34 27.12
C ASP A 116 15.80 -5.71 26.05
N TYR A 117 14.83 -4.83 25.81
CA TYR A 117 13.75 -5.00 24.83
C TYR A 117 13.72 -3.81 23.87
N ILE A 118 13.66 -4.10 22.57
CA ILE A 118 13.56 -3.10 21.52
C ILE A 118 12.19 -3.23 20.85
N PHE A 119 11.45 -2.15 20.77
CA PHE A 119 10.23 -2.08 19.98
C PHE A 119 10.50 -1.14 18.81
N THR A 120 9.97 -1.46 17.64
CA THR A 120 10.11 -0.62 16.45
C THR A 120 8.76 -0.41 15.79
N TYR A 121 8.57 0.81 15.28
CA TYR A 121 7.38 1.18 14.54
C TYR A 121 7.32 0.59 13.14
N ASP A 122 8.46 0.29 12.53
CA ASP A 122 8.52 -0.29 11.18
C ASP A 122 8.76 -1.80 11.24
N PHE A 123 7.89 -2.54 10.55
CA PHE A 123 7.91 -3.99 10.56
C PHE A 123 9.24 -4.57 10.03
N ASN A 124 9.86 -3.90 9.05
CA ASN A 124 11.11 -4.36 8.44
C ASN A 124 12.30 -4.17 9.38
N CYS A 125 12.21 -3.30 10.37
CA CYS A 125 13.29 -3.04 11.34
C CYS A 125 13.39 -4.13 12.42
N VAL A 126 12.37 -4.97 12.62
CA VAL A 126 12.38 -6.03 13.64
C VAL A 126 13.51 -7.04 13.36
N GLU A 127 13.56 -7.59 12.15
CA GLU A 127 14.64 -8.49 11.71
C GLU A 127 16.01 -7.80 11.80
N LYS A 128 16.08 -6.49 11.52
CA LYS A 128 17.33 -5.71 11.63
C LYS A 128 17.85 -5.69 13.05
N TYR A 129 17.00 -5.34 14.01
CA TYR A 129 17.39 -5.33 15.42
C TYR A 129 17.74 -6.72 15.92
N LYS A 130 16.97 -7.75 15.60
CA LYS A 130 17.30 -9.15 15.97
C LYS A 130 18.66 -9.59 15.44
N SER A 131 18.95 -9.25 14.18
CA SER A 131 20.22 -9.59 13.53
C SER A 131 21.40 -8.83 14.15
N LEU A 132 21.18 -7.58 14.59
CA LEU A 132 22.20 -6.77 15.26
C LEU A 132 22.45 -7.17 16.72
N THR A 133 21.41 -7.54 17.47
CA THR A 133 21.53 -7.96 18.87
C THR A 133 21.94 -9.43 19.02
N GLY A 134 21.70 -10.25 17.98
CA GLY A 134 21.82 -11.70 18.04
C GLY A 134 20.79 -12.35 18.97
N LYS A 135 19.68 -11.65 19.28
CA LYS A 135 18.66 -12.07 20.26
C LYS A 135 17.25 -11.88 19.70
N HIS A 136 16.30 -12.67 20.20
CA HIS A 136 14.86 -12.48 19.95
C HIS A 136 14.25 -11.44 20.89
N ASN A 137 14.85 -10.24 20.96
CA ASN A 137 14.45 -9.18 21.87
C ASN A 137 13.90 -7.93 21.16
N ALA A 138 13.63 -8.01 19.85
CA ALA A 138 13.00 -6.94 19.09
C ALA A 138 11.58 -7.30 18.66
N PHE A 139 10.66 -6.35 18.79
CA PHE A 139 9.22 -6.55 18.61
C PHE A 139 8.61 -5.43 17.74
N TYR A 140 7.55 -5.76 17.02
CA TYR A 140 6.77 -4.79 16.27
C TYR A 140 5.79 -4.06 17.20
N LEU A 141 5.81 -2.73 17.19
CA LEU A 141 4.88 -1.88 17.94
C LEU A 141 4.38 -0.72 17.06
N PRO A 142 3.23 -0.88 16.39
CA PRO A 142 2.64 0.20 15.62
C PRO A 142 2.17 1.34 16.53
N MET A 143 1.88 2.50 15.93
CA MET A 143 1.18 3.60 16.62
C MET A 143 -0.17 3.10 17.18
N GLY A 144 -0.70 3.85 18.14
CA GLY A 144 -2.03 3.62 18.70
C GLY A 144 -2.83 4.90 18.77
N VAL A 145 -4.02 4.81 19.33
CA VAL A 145 -4.89 5.94 19.62
C VAL A 145 -5.14 6.05 21.13
N GLN A 146 -5.28 7.27 21.62
CA GLN A 146 -5.72 7.56 22.99
C GLN A 146 -7.22 7.92 22.95
N PRO A 147 -8.12 7.00 23.36
CA PRO A 147 -9.58 7.16 23.26
C PRO A 147 -10.12 8.45 23.91
N LYS A 148 -9.49 8.92 24.99
CA LYS A 148 -9.91 10.17 25.66
C LYS A 148 -9.73 11.41 24.77
N LEU A 149 -8.76 11.38 23.86
CA LEU A 149 -8.44 12.49 22.96
C LEU A 149 -9.13 12.34 21.61
N PHE A 150 -9.14 11.11 21.07
CA PHE A 150 -9.68 10.80 19.75
C PHE A 150 -10.72 9.69 19.86
N ASN A 151 -11.96 10.02 19.51
CA ASN A 151 -13.13 9.16 19.63
C ASN A 151 -14.24 9.64 18.69
N PRO A 152 -15.27 8.83 18.41
CA PRO A 152 -16.24 9.18 17.38
C PRO A 152 -17.30 10.17 17.87
N ILE A 153 -17.34 10.50 19.17
CA ILE A 153 -18.35 11.39 19.78
C ILE A 153 -18.35 12.74 19.07
N GLU A 154 -19.50 13.11 18.50
CA GLU A 154 -19.65 14.31 17.70
C GLU A 154 -19.61 15.57 18.57
N LYS A 155 -18.74 16.51 18.20
CA LYS A 155 -18.61 17.84 18.84
C LYS A 155 -19.04 18.99 17.93
N TYR A 156 -19.04 18.75 16.62
CA TYR A 156 -19.24 19.77 15.60
C TYR A 156 -20.24 19.26 14.56
N GLN A 157 -20.84 20.17 13.79
CA GLN A 157 -21.45 19.78 12.53
C GLN A 157 -20.33 19.61 11.50
N ARG A 158 -20.22 18.41 10.93
CA ARG A 158 -19.21 18.13 9.90
C ARG A 158 -19.46 18.93 8.63
N LEU A 159 -18.40 19.55 8.13
CA LEU A 159 -18.36 20.18 6.82
C LEU A 159 -18.17 19.10 5.74
N ASP A 160 -18.94 19.23 4.67
CA ASP A 160 -18.85 18.34 3.52
C ASP A 160 -17.69 18.74 2.59
N LYS A 161 -16.48 18.71 3.15
CA LYS A 161 -15.22 19.14 2.55
C LYS A 161 -14.08 18.21 2.91
N PHE A 162 -12.98 18.29 2.17
CA PHE A 162 -11.69 17.74 2.58
C PHE A 162 -10.97 18.66 3.55
N CYS A 163 -10.36 18.09 4.58
CA CYS A 163 -9.45 18.80 5.48
C CYS A 163 -8.04 18.21 5.40
N PHE A 164 -7.03 19.07 5.29
CA PHE A 164 -5.63 18.71 5.46
C PHE A 164 -4.99 19.51 6.60
N ALA A 165 -4.69 18.85 7.73
CA ALA A 165 -4.00 19.47 8.86
C ALA A 165 -2.52 19.04 8.88
N GLY A 166 -1.59 19.81 8.32
CA GLY A 166 -0.20 19.35 8.14
C GLY A 166 0.79 20.43 7.73
N SER A 167 1.99 20.02 7.33
CA SER A 167 3.03 20.89 6.80
C SER A 167 3.42 20.48 5.38
N TYR A 168 4.01 21.42 4.65
CA TYR A 168 4.53 21.24 3.29
C TYR A 168 6.03 20.93 3.33
N TYR A 169 6.42 19.67 3.31
CA TYR A 169 7.83 19.27 3.47
C TYR A 169 8.58 19.24 2.13
N VAL A 170 9.32 20.30 1.78
CA VAL A 170 10.09 20.39 0.51
C VAL A 170 11.06 19.21 0.31
N ARG A 171 11.61 18.68 1.41
CA ARG A 171 12.53 17.53 1.38
C ARG A 171 11.91 16.22 0.86
N TYR A 172 10.58 16.08 0.89
CA TYR A 172 9.87 14.88 0.47
C TYR A 172 9.13 15.13 -0.84
N ARG A 173 9.88 15.13 -1.94
CA ARG A 173 9.40 15.50 -3.27
C ARG A 173 8.17 14.71 -3.73
N GLU A 174 8.18 13.38 -3.60
CA GLU A 174 7.03 12.55 -4.00
C GLU A 174 5.77 12.93 -3.22
N ARG A 175 5.89 13.15 -1.90
CA ARG A 175 4.77 13.56 -1.06
C ARG A 175 4.20 14.92 -1.48
N THR A 176 5.05 15.86 -1.89
CA THR A 176 4.59 17.17 -2.39
C THR A 176 3.95 17.05 -3.77
N GLU A 177 4.48 16.19 -4.65
CA GLU A 177 3.87 15.87 -5.95
C GLU A 177 2.46 15.27 -5.76
N ASP A 178 2.29 14.32 -4.83
CA ASP A 178 0.99 13.73 -4.49
C ASP A 178 0.00 14.80 -3.97
N LEU A 179 0.47 15.72 -3.11
CA LEU A 179 -0.36 16.81 -2.59
C LEU A 179 -0.76 17.81 -3.68
N ASP A 180 0.17 18.17 -4.58
CA ASP A 180 -0.10 19.06 -5.72
C ASP A 180 -1.18 18.45 -6.62
N ASP A 181 -1.11 17.14 -6.89
CA ASP A 181 -2.12 16.41 -7.66
C ASP A 181 -3.50 16.45 -6.97
N TYR A 182 -3.54 16.26 -5.64
CA TYR A 182 -4.79 16.33 -4.88
C TYR A 182 -5.41 17.72 -4.89
N ILE A 183 -4.62 18.77 -4.67
CA ILE A 183 -5.11 20.15 -4.71
C ILE A 183 -5.64 20.53 -6.10
N LYS A 184 -5.12 19.90 -7.15
CA LYS A 184 -5.59 20.08 -8.52
C LYS A 184 -6.93 19.40 -8.78
N TYR A 185 -7.15 18.16 -8.33
CA TYR A 185 -8.31 17.36 -8.77
C TYR A 185 -9.39 17.10 -7.72
N LEU A 186 -9.07 17.03 -6.42
CA LEU A 186 -10.11 16.83 -5.39
C LEU A 186 -11.21 17.92 -5.38
N PRO A 187 -10.93 19.19 -5.73
CA PRO A 187 -11.97 20.22 -5.86
C PRO A 187 -13.04 19.93 -6.93
N ASP A 188 -12.79 19.00 -7.88
CA ASP A 188 -13.81 18.52 -8.84
C ASP A 188 -14.89 17.64 -8.16
N TYR A 189 -14.69 17.32 -6.88
CA TYR A 189 -15.63 16.57 -6.05
C TYR A 189 -16.14 17.41 -4.87
N LYS A 190 -15.24 17.93 -4.01
CA LYS A 190 -15.56 18.77 -2.84
C LYS A 190 -14.43 19.76 -2.54
N ASP A 191 -14.77 20.89 -1.92
CA ASP A 191 -13.81 21.91 -1.49
C ASP A 191 -12.77 21.38 -0.48
N ILE A 192 -11.64 22.09 -0.36
CA ILE A 192 -10.52 21.75 0.52
C ILE A 192 -10.24 22.90 1.49
N ASP A 193 -10.05 22.57 2.77
CA ASP A 193 -9.52 23.47 3.79
C ASP A 193 -8.19 22.92 4.35
N ILE A 194 -7.19 23.79 4.52
CA ILE A 194 -5.85 23.45 5.00
C ILE A 194 -5.57 24.16 6.32
N TYR A 195 -5.17 23.39 7.34
CA TYR A 195 -4.59 23.91 8.58
C TYR A 195 -3.07 23.68 8.57
N ASP A 196 -2.32 24.76 8.36
CA ASP A 196 -0.86 24.72 8.28
C ASP A 196 -0.23 24.74 9.69
N ARG A 197 0.51 23.70 10.05
CA ARG A 197 1.20 23.63 11.36
C ARG A 197 2.32 24.68 11.50
N GLN A 198 2.82 25.21 10.41
CA GLN A 198 3.91 26.19 10.36
C GLN A 198 3.39 27.57 9.94
N PHE A 199 2.07 27.80 10.02
CA PHE A 199 1.45 29.06 9.65
C PHE A 199 2.12 30.25 10.35
N GLY A 200 2.47 31.28 9.57
CA GLY A 200 3.14 32.48 10.07
C GLY A 200 4.65 32.33 10.33
N LYS A 201 5.26 31.16 10.08
CA LYS A 201 6.72 30.97 10.12
C LYS A 201 7.31 31.11 8.72
N ASN A 202 8.47 31.78 8.63
CA ASN A 202 9.13 32.08 7.35
C ASN A 202 10.23 31.06 6.98
N ASP A 203 10.01 29.77 7.25
CA ASP A 203 10.97 28.72 6.85
C ASP A 203 10.61 28.17 5.46
N PRO A 204 11.42 28.45 4.42
CA PRO A 204 11.11 28.04 3.05
C PRO A 204 11.02 26.51 2.89
N ASN A 205 11.57 25.72 3.81
CA ASN A 205 11.49 24.26 3.77
C ASN A 205 10.10 23.71 4.15
N TYR A 206 9.24 24.53 4.76
CA TYR A 206 7.93 24.13 5.27
C TYR A 206 6.75 24.94 4.72
N MET A 207 7.02 26.00 3.96
CA MET A 207 5.99 26.91 3.44
C MET A 207 5.21 26.30 2.29
N PHE A 208 3.88 26.49 2.32
CA PHE A 208 3.01 26.13 1.22
C PHE A 208 3.19 27.09 0.02
N PRO A 209 3.18 26.59 -1.23
CA PRO A 209 3.23 27.42 -2.43
C PRO A 209 2.04 28.40 -2.60
N GLU A 210 2.17 29.40 -3.46
CA GLU A 210 1.17 30.48 -3.61
C GLU A 210 -0.23 30.00 -4.03
N ASN A 211 -0.29 28.99 -4.91
CA ASN A 211 -1.56 28.38 -5.37
C ASN A 211 -2.37 27.71 -4.24
N TYR A 212 -1.77 27.48 -3.07
CA TYR A 212 -2.43 26.90 -1.90
C TYR A 212 -3.14 27.92 -1.02
N GLN A 213 -2.77 29.20 -1.11
CA GLN A 213 -3.16 30.21 -0.11
C GLN A 213 -4.67 30.34 0.07
N LYS A 214 -5.46 30.19 -1.01
CA LYS A 214 -6.93 30.21 -0.96
C LYS A 214 -7.55 29.08 -0.12
N TYR A 215 -6.83 27.99 0.13
CA TYR A 215 -7.30 26.85 0.93
C TYR A 215 -6.86 26.94 2.40
N ILE A 216 -5.86 27.77 2.73
CA ILE A 216 -5.32 27.87 4.09
C ILE A 216 -6.32 28.61 5.00
N ARG A 217 -6.56 28.06 6.20
CA ARG A 217 -7.46 28.60 7.23
C ARG A 217 -6.75 29.04 8.51
N GLY A 218 -5.44 28.82 8.60
CA GLY A 218 -4.60 29.14 9.75
C GLY A 218 -3.88 27.90 10.30
N CYS A 219 -3.50 27.93 11.58
CA CYS A 219 -2.94 26.79 12.31
C CYS A 219 -3.91 26.28 13.39
N LEU A 220 -3.72 25.03 13.82
CA LEU A 220 -4.40 24.45 14.98
C LEU A 220 -3.35 24.02 16.00
N SER A 221 -3.56 24.39 17.27
CA SER A 221 -2.79 23.83 18.37
C SER A 221 -3.16 22.36 18.60
N TYR A 222 -2.35 21.61 19.36
CA TYR A 222 -2.61 20.19 19.62
C TYR A 222 -3.99 19.92 20.21
N THR A 223 -4.45 20.79 21.11
CA THR A 223 -5.76 20.68 21.78
C THR A 223 -6.94 21.02 20.85
N GLU A 224 -6.68 21.62 19.68
CA GLU A 224 -7.69 22.02 18.70
C GLU A 224 -7.69 21.15 17.45
N VAL A 225 -6.80 20.15 17.37
CA VAL A 225 -6.73 19.21 16.22
C VAL A 225 -8.06 18.47 16.01
N ASP A 226 -8.86 18.32 17.07
CA ASP A 226 -10.19 17.70 16.97
C ASP A 226 -11.14 18.47 16.03
N LYS A 227 -10.95 19.78 15.82
CA LYS A 227 -11.70 20.57 14.83
C LYS A 227 -11.44 20.07 13.41
N ALA A 228 -10.19 19.77 13.08
CA ALA A 228 -9.82 19.21 11.77
C ALA A 228 -10.31 17.76 11.64
N TYR A 229 -10.18 16.96 12.70
CA TYR A 229 -10.46 15.53 12.62
C TYR A 229 -11.95 15.21 12.72
N LYS A 230 -12.74 15.96 13.51
CA LYS A 230 -14.19 15.75 13.72
C LYS A 230 -15.07 16.75 12.99
N GLY A 231 -14.51 17.88 12.55
CA GLY A 231 -15.28 18.95 11.89
C GLY A 231 -15.52 18.73 10.40
N TYR A 232 -15.03 17.64 9.82
CA TYR A 232 -15.08 17.38 8.37
C TYR A 232 -15.53 15.94 8.08
N ASN A 233 -16.17 15.74 6.93
CA ASN A 233 -16.53 14.40 6.43
C ASN A 233 -15.30 13.66 5.87
N TYR A 234 -14.37 14.40 5.25
CA TYR A 234 -13.21 13.85 4.55
C TYR A 234 -11.91 14.45 5.08
N SER A 235 -10.88 13.63 5.27
CA SER A 235 -9.55 14.07 5.64
C SER A 235 -8.50 13.57 4.64
N ILE A 236 -7.55 14.43 4.33
CA ILE A 236 -6.37 14.10 3.52
C ILE A 236 -5.24 13.64 4.46
N ASN A 237 -4.75 12.43 4.22
CA ASN A 237 -3.54 11.90 4.84
C ASN A 237 -2.40 11.83 3.81
N LEU A 238 -1.16 12.06 4.25
CA LEU A 238 0.02 11.95 3.40
C LEU A 238 1.17 11.31 4.18
N ASN A 239 1.64 10.18 3.68
CA ASN A 239 2.83 9.49 4.18
C ASN A 239 4.07 10.02 3.46
N SER A 240 5.13 10.29 4.22
CA SER A 240 6.40 10.76 3.66
C SER A 240 7.27 9.65 3.09
N ILE A 241 7.12 8.42 3.58
CA ILE A 241 7.91 7.25 3.18
C ILE A 241 6.94 6.16 2.74
N LYS A 242 6.78 6.01 1.43
CA LYS A 242 5.74 5.15 0.83
C LYS A 242 6.12 3.66 0.88
N GLN A 243 7.43 3.39 0.90
CA GLN A 243 8.01 2.04 0.93
C GLN A 243 8.17 1.46 2.35
N ALA A 244 7.88 2.26 3.39
CA ALA A 244 7.92 1.81 4.78
C ALA A 244 6.68 0.95 5.09
N GLN A 245 6.86 -0.12 5.87
CA GLN A 245 5.74 -0.93 6.39
C GLN A 245 5.18 -0.34 7.68
N SER A 246 5.11 0.99 7.70
CA SER A 246 4.62 1.84 8.76
C SER A 246 3.83 2.99 8.12
N CYS A 247 2.90 3.60 8.84
CA CYS A 247 2.03 4.66 8.30
C CYS A 247 2.02 5.94 9.17
N ALA A 248 1.28 6.97 8.79
CA ALA A 248 1.14 8.14 9.65
C ALA A 248 0.26 7.84 10.88
N ARG A 249 0.68 8.29 12.08
CA ARG A 249 -0.15 8.26 13.32
C ARG A 249 -1.58 8.75 13.10
N ARG A 250 -1.73 9.79 12.27
CA ARG A 250 -3.01 10.41 11.91
C ARG A 250 -4.05 9.42 11.41
N VAL A 251 -3.65 8.35 10.73
CA VAL A 251 -4.59 7.35 10.22
C VAL A 251 -5.39 6.73 11.36
N PHE A 252 -4.72 6.36 12.46
CA PHE A 252 -5.36 5.81 13.66
C PHE A 252 -6.29 6.84 14.31
N GLU A 253 -5.84 8.08 14.45
CA GLU A 253 -6.59 9.18 15.07
C GLU A 253 -7.87 9.52 14.27
N LEU A 254 -7.78 9.56 12.94
CA LEU A 254 -8.91 9.85 12.04
C LEU A 254 -9.96 8.75 12.04
N PHE A 255 -9.54 7.48 11.98
CA PHE A 255 -10.47 6.36 12.10
C PHE A 255 -11.15 6.34 13.48
N ALA A 256 -10.41 6.61 14.56
CA ALA A 256 -11.01 6.76 15.89
C ALA A 256 -12.02 7.91 15.97
N CYS A 257 -11.83 8.97 15.19
CA CYS A 257 -12.78 10.08 15.05
C CYS A 257 -13.91 9.79 14.04
N ASN A 258 -13.99 8.57 13.52
CA ASN A 258 -14.96 8.14 12.52
C ASN A 258 -14.97 9.06 11.27
N THR A 259 -13.80 9.43 10.74
CA THR A 259 -13.66 10.35 9.59
C THR A 259 -13.16 9.58 8.36
N PHE A 260 -13.76 9.84 7.20
CA PHE A 260 -13.31 9.17 5.98
C PHE A 260 -11.97 9.71 5.50
N ILE A 261 -11.07 8.83 5.09
CA ILE A 261 -9.68 9.16 4.78
C ILE A 261 -9.43 8.96 3.29
N VAL A 262 -8.75 9.92 2.68
CA VAL A 262 -8.04 9.75 1.40
C VAL A 262 -6.55 9.90 1.66
N SER A 263 -5.73 9.01 1.08
CA SER A 263 -4.29 8.96 1.35
C SER A 263 -3.48 8.67 0.10
N ASN A 264 -2.25 9.20 0.04
CA ASN A 264 -1.28 8.72 -0.95
C ASN A 264 -0.91 7.26 -0.67
N TYR A 265 -0.39 6.58 -1.69
CA TYR A 265 -0.02 5.17 -1.57
C TYR A 265 1.13 4.96 -0.59
N CYS A 266 0.95 4.01 0.30
CA CYS A 266 1.97 3.56 1.25
C CYS A 266 1.69 2.11 1.62
N ILE A 267 2.71 1.25 1.53
CA ILE A 267 2.54 -0.17 1.82
C ILE A 267 2.15 -0.41 3.29
N GLY A 268 2.65 0.39 4.23
CA GLY A 268 2.24 0.31 5.64
C GLY A 268 0.74 0.55 5.85
N VAL A 269 0.13 1.45 5.06
CA VAL A 269 -1.33 1.67 5.10
C VAL A 269 -2.07 0.46 4.56
N LYS A 270 -1.68 -0.08 3.40
CA LYS A 270 -2.32 -1.26 2.79
C LYS A 270 -2.18 -2.50 3.67
N THR A 271 -1.01 -2.74 4.25
CA THR A 271 -0.77 -3.87 5.17
C THR A 271 -1.66 -3.75 6.41
N LEU A 272 -1.71 -2.59 7.06
CA LEU A 272 -2.49 -2.44 8.29
C LEU A 272 -3.98 -2.40 8.01
N PHE A 273 -4.44 -1.59 7.06
CA PHE A 273 -5.85 -1.20 6.91
C PHE A 273 -6.51 -1.66 5.61
N GLY A 274 -5.81 -2.34 4.70
CA GLY A 274 -6.39 -2.85 3.46
C GLY A 274 -7.12 -1.77 2.65
N ASP A 275 -8.41 -1.99 2.41
CA ASP A 275 -9.29 -1.14 1.60
C ASP A 275 -10.25 -0.26 2.44
N LEU A 276 -9.96 -0.07 3.73
CA LEU A 276 -10.79 0.76 4.64
C LEU A 276 -10.77 2.26 4.32
N MET A 277 -9.87 2.70 3.45
CA MET A 277 -9.76 4.07 2.97
C MET A 277 -9.40 4.10 1.48
N LEU A 278 -9.57 5.25 0.83
CA LEU A 278 -9.09 5.40 -0.55
C LEU A 278 -7.61 5.76 -0.55
N VAL A 279 -6.82 4.84 -1.09
CA VAL A 279 -5.38 4.99 -1.25
C VAL A 279 -5.05 5.10 -2.73
N SER A 280 -4.43 6.21 -3.14
CA SER A 280 -3.89 6.39 -4.49
C SER A 280 -2.97 7.60 -4.59
N ASP A 281 -1.98 7.54 -5.48
CA ASP A 281 -1.13 8.70 -5.81
C ASP A 281 -1.79 9.69 -6.78
N SER A 282 -2.97 9.35 -7.31
CA SER A 282 -3.72 10.14 -8.29
C SER A 282 -5.00 10.70 -7.69
N GLY A 283 -5.08 12.01 -7.57
CA GLY A 283 -6.29 12.74 -7.18
C GLY A 283 -7.45 12.47 -8.16
N LYS A 284 -7.17 12.30 -9.46
CA LYS A 284 -8.20 11.89 -10.43
C LYS A 284 -8.78 10.51 -10.12
N ASP A 285 -7.92 9.56 -9.76
CA ASP A 285 -8.35 8.21 -9.40
C ASP A 285 -9.20 8.22 -8.12
N ILE A 286 -8.80 9.00 -7.12
CA ILE A 286 -9.57 9.20 -5.89
C ILE A 286 -10.95 9.76 -6.21
N VAL A 287 -11.05 10.83 -7.01
CA VAL A 287 -12.34 11.40 -7.41
C VAL A 287 -13.21 10.39 -8.14
N ARG A 288 -12.63 9.62 -9.08
CA ARG A 288 -13.34 8.54 -9.79
C ARG A 288 -13.91 7.51 -8.82
N ARG A 289 -13.12 7.10 -7.82
CA ARG A 289 -13.53 6.11 -6.81
C ARG A 289 -14.56 6.68 -5.82
N LEU A 290 -14.43 7.93 -5.38
CA LEU A 290 -15.43 8.61 -4.55
C LEU A 290 -16.79 8.67 -5.24
N ARG A 291 -16.84 9.08 -6.52
CA ARG A 291 -18.08 9.09 -7.31
C ARG A 291 -18.69 7.69 -7.49
N ASN A 292 -17.88 6.62 -7.42
CA ASN A 292 -18.40 5.26 -7.41
C ASN A 292 -18.99 4.87 -6.04
N LEU A 293 -18.42 5.37 -4.93
CA LEU A 293 -18.98 5.17 -3.59
C LEU A 293 -20.35 5.86 -3.45
N ASP A 294 -20.56 7.01 -4.09
CA ASP A 294 -21.85 7.73 -4.08
C ASP A 294 -23.03 6.95 -4.67
N ARG A 295 -22.76 5.85 -5.39
CA ARG A 295 -23.83 4.96 -5.91
C ARG A 295 -24.62 4.28 -4.79
N ASP A 296 -24.01 4.10 -3.62
CA ASP A 296 -24.68 3.65 -2.41
C ASP A 296 -24.26 4.55 -1.23
N PRO A 297 -25.18 5.39 -0.70
CA PRO A 297 -24.87 6.37 0.34
C PRO A 297 -24.39 5.74 1.65
N LEU A 298 -24.60 4.43 1.86
CA LEU A 298 -24.14 3.72 3.06
C LEU A 298 -22.69 3.24 2.94
N THR A 299 -22.11 3.19 1.75
CA THR A 299 -20.77 2.59 1.55
C THR A 299 -19.70 3.32 2.34
N THR A 300 -19.70 4.66 2.32
CA THR A 300 -18.76 5.47 3.09
C THR A 300 -18.94 5.27 4.60
N ASP A 301 -20.18 5.18 5.08
CA ASP A 301 -20.48 4.94 6.50
C ASP A 301 -20.02 3.54 6.95
N ARG A 302 -20.17 2.51 6.11
CA ARG A 302 -19.62 1.17 6.36
C ARG A 302 -18.10 1.20 6.50
N LEU A 303 -17.39 1.81 5.55
CA LEU A 303 -15.92 1.91 5.60
C LEU A 303 -15.42 2.66 6.84
N ARG A 304 -16.10 3.75 7.22
CA ARG A 304 -15.79 4.50 8.45
C ARG A 304 -16.00 3.64 9.71
N LEU A 305 -17.11 2.90 9.80
CA LEU A 305 -17.37 1.96 10.90
C LEU A 305 -16.30 0.86 10.97
N LEU A 306 -15.94 0.24 9.84
CA LEU A 306 -14.93 -0.82 9.82
C LEU A 306 -13.55 -0.28 10.28
N GLY A 307 -13.17 0.92 9.85
CA GLY A 307 -11.96 1.60 10.33
C GLY A 307 -11.99 1.91 11.83
N LEU A 308 -13.12 2.44 12.32
CA LEU A 308 -13.35 2.70 13.74
C LEU A 308 -13.24 1.42 14.57
N ARG A 309 -13.96 0.36 14.17
CA ARG A 309 -13.96 -0.95 14.82
C ARG A 309 -12.57 -1.51 14.91
N LYS A 310 -11.83 -1.50 13.81
CA LYS A 310 -10.45 -1.99 13.77
C LYS A 310 -9.57 -1.25 14.77
N VAL A 311 -9.60 0.08 14.76
CA VAL A 311 -8.74 0.86 15.67
C VAL A 311 -9.08 0.60 17.15
N PHE A 312 -10.37 0.58 17.52
CA PHE A 312 -10.76 0.37 18.92
C PHE A 312 -10.67 -1.10 19.37
N THR A 313 -10.65 -2.06 18.45
CA THR A 313 -10.48 -3.47 18.81
C THR A 313 -9.03 -3.76 19.19
N GLU A 314 -8.05 -3.19 18.48
CA GLU A 314 -6.65 -3.64 18.56
C GLU A 314 -5.59 -2.53 18.56
N SER A 315 -5.95 -1.25 18.53
CA SER A 315 -5.00 -0.15 18.31
C SER A 315 -5.08 1.02 19.29
N THR A 316 -5.45 0.77 20.54
CA THR A 316 -5.34 1.79 21.59
C THR A 316 -3.96 1.78 22.26
N TYR A 317 -3.56 2.88 22.89
CA TYR A 317 -2.32 2.92 23.69
C TYR A 317 -2.37 2.03 24.94
N GLU A 318 -3.58 1.73 25.44
CA GLU A 318 -3.83 0.67 26.43
C GLU A 318 -3.33 -0.68 25.90
N ASP A 319 -3.73 -1.07 24.68
CA ASP A 319 -3.31 -2.32 24.05
C ASP A 319 -1.79 -2.36 23.81
N ARG A 320 -1.20 -1.23 23.39
CA ARG A 320 0.25 -1.10 23.18
C ARG A 320 1.03 -1.28 24.47
N LEU A 321 0.58 -0.62 25.54
CA LEU A 321 1.23 -0.73 26.85
C LEU A 321 1.12 -2.15 27.39
N ALA A 322 -0.06 -2.76 27.30
CA ALA A 322 -0.25 -4.11 27.78
C ALA A 322 0.63 -5.13 27.01
N TYR A 323 0.80 -4.95 25.70
CA TYR A 323 1.74 -5.76 24.91
C TYR A 323 3.20 -5.57 25.37
N ILE A 324 3.64 -4.33 25.63
CA ILE A 324 4.98 -4.06 26.18
C ILE A 324 5.17 -4.79 27.50
N LEU A 325 4.24 -4.60 28.45
CA LEU A 325 4.31 -5.20 29.80
C LEU A 325 4.30 -6.74 29.75
N HIS A 326 3.58 -7.32 28.80
CA HIS A 326 3.57 -8.76 28.59
C HIS A 326 4.94 -9.26 28.09
N LYS A 327 5.54 -8.57 27.12
CA LYS A 327 6.86 -8.95 26.58
C LYS A 327 8.00 -8.76 27.56
N THR A 328 7.89 -7.79 28.47
CA THR A 328 8.86 -7.61 29.57
C THR A 328 8.66 -8.58 30.73
N GLY A 329 7.56 -9.35 30.74
CA GLY A 329 7.22 -10.30 31.81
C GLY A 329 6.68 -9.65 33.08
N ILE A 330 6.37 -8.35 33.06
CA ILE A 330 5.73 -7.64 34.19
C ILE A 330 4.31 -8.17 34.40
N ILE A 331 3.57 -8.40 33.31
CA ILE A 331 2.30 -9.12 33.34
C ILE A 331 2.45 -10.48 32.68
N LYS A 332 1.94 -11.53 33.33
CA LYS A 332 2.05 -12.90 32.83
C LYS A 332 1.00 -13.20 31.76
N GLU A 333 -0.23 -12.77 32.00
CA GLU A 333 -1.34 -13.01 31.08
C GLU A 333 -1.38 -11.91 30.02
N HIS A 334 -1.68 -12.31 28.79
CA HIS A 334 -1.95 -11.36 27.72
C HIS A 334 -3.25 -10.64 28.01
N TYR A 335 -3.21 -9.31 28.09
CA TYR A 335 -4.41 -8.51 28.21
C TYR A 335 -5.15 -8.47 26.89
N ALA A 336 -6.44 -8.80 26.93
CA ALA A 336 -7.37 -8.53 25.85
C ALA A 336 -8.56 -7.77 26.44
N TRP A 337 -8.80 -6.56 25.96
CA TRP A 337 -9.99 -5.80 26.34
C TRP A 337 -11.23 -6.55 25.90
N GLN A 338 -11.96 -7.14 26.84
CA GLN A 338 -13.28 -7.74 26.65
C GLN A 338 -14.04 -7.71 27.98
N PRO A 339 -14.73 -6.62 28.34
CA PRO A 339 -15.69 -6.64 29.43
C PRO A 339 -16.79 -7.70 29.21
N GLU A 340 -17.28 -8.36 30.26
CA GLU A 340 -18.36 -9.35 30.07
C GLU A 340 -19.69 -8.66 29.77
N VAL A 341 -20.44 -9.16 28.78
CA VAL A 341 -21.83 -8.76 28.51
C VAL A 341 -22.78 -9.94 28.69
N THR A 342 -23.86 -9.74 29.44
CA THR A 342 -24.95 -10.73 29.57
C THR A 342 -26.09 -10.38 28.62
N VAL A 343 -26.35 -11.23 27.64
CA VAL A 343 -27.52 -11.15 26.75
C VAL A 343 -28.71 -11.80 27.42
N TRP A 344 -29.80 -11.06 27.51
CA TRP A 344 -31.09 -11.51 28.02
C TRP A 344 -32.08 -11.65 26.89
N SER A 345 -32.83 -12.74 26.89
CA SER A 345 -33.90 -12.93 25.92
C SER A 345 -35.07 -13.69 26.53
N ARG A 346 -36.28 -13.21 26.25
CA ARG A 346 -37.52 -13.94 26.50
C ARG A 346 -37.88 -14.74 25.24
N VAL A 347 -38.16 -16.02 25.43
CA VAL A 347 -38.57 -16.94 24.36
C VAL A 347 -39.86 -17.66 24.73
N ARG A 348 -40.74 -17.87 23.75
CA ARG A 348 -42.06 -18.48 23.96
C ARG A 348 -42.12 -19.95 23.57
N ASP A 349 -41.28 -20.34 22.62
CA ASP A 349 -41.23 -21.69 22.09
C ASP A 349 -39.80 -22.10 21.71
N ARG A 350 -39.65 -23.36 21.30
CA ARG A 350 -38.37 -23.92 20.88
C ARG A 350 -37.78 -23.25 19.63
N LYS A 351 -38.63 -22.66 18.78
CA LYS A 351 -38.19 -21.99 17.55
C LYS A 351 -37.51 -20.67 17.89
N GLU A 352 -38.14 -19.82 18.70
CA GLU A 352 -37.54 -18.57 19.18
C GLU A 352 -36.24 -18.83 19.94
N TYR A 353 -36.20 -19.87 20.77
CA TYR A 353 -34.95 -20.29 21.43
C TYR A 353 -33.84 -20.59 20.42
N SER A 354 -34.14 -21.35 19.36
CA SER A 354 -33.17 -21.67 18.30
C SER A 354 -32.69 -20.43 17.55
N ASP A 355 -33.60 -19.50 17.23
CA ASP A 355 -33.29 -18.25 16.52
C ASP A 355 -32.35 -17.36 17.34
N ILE A 356 -32.66 -17.17 18.63
CA ILE A 356 -31.83 -16.40 19.56
C ILE A 356 -30.46 -17.05 19.75
N LEU A 357 -30.42 -18.38 19.93
CA LEU A 357 -29.16 -19.10 20.12
C LEU A 357 -28.27 -18.98 18.87
N LYS A 358 -28.85 -19.03 17.67
CA LYS A 358 -28.13 -18.81 16.41
C LYS A 358 -27.56 -17.39 16.32
N MET A 359 -28.37 -16.37 16.58
CA MET A 359 -27.91 -14.96 16.57
C MET A 359 -26.85 -14.68 17.64
N PHE A 360 -27.01 -15.22 18.84
CA PHE A 360 -26.05 -15.10 19.94
C PHE A 360 -24.70 -15.75 19.59
N ARG A 361 -24.72 -16.99 19.09
CA ARG A 361 -23.50 -17.71 18.68
C ARG A 361 -22.78 -17.00 17.54
N ASN A 362 -23.54 -16.42 16.60
CA ASN A 362 -22.99 -15.67 15.48
C ASN A 362 -22.30 -14.34 15.90
N GLN A 363 -22.48 -13.86 17.14
CA GLN A 363 -21.80 -12.63 17.59
C GLN A 363 -20.28 -12.80 17.60
N SER A 364 -19.54 -11.87 17.02
CA SER A 364 -18.07 -11.84 17.01
C SER A 364 -17.46 -11.45 18.37
N TYR A 365 -18.26 -10.85 19.26
CA TYR A 365 -17.83 -10.50 20.61
C TYR A 365 -17.59 -11.77 21.44
N GLY A 366 -16.37 -11.94 21.97
CA GLY A 366 -15.94 -13.17 22.63
C GLY A 366 -16.52 -13.37 24.04
N ARG A 367 -16.45 -12.35 24.91
CA ARG A 367 -16.82 -12.49 26.33
C ARG A 367 -18.31 -12.17 26.57
N LYS A 368 -19.17 -13.11 26.19
CA LYS A 368 -20.63 -12.99 26.27
C LYS A 368 -21.26 -14.16 27.04
N ARG A 369 -22.43 -13.93 27.64
CA ARG A 369 -23.25 -14.93 28.33
C ARG A 369 -24.70 -14.80 27.87
N LEU A 370 -25.43 -15.91 27.78
CA LEU A 370 -26.86 -15.90 27.42
C LEU A 370 -27.74 -16.36 28.58
N VAL A 371 -28.76 -15.56 28.90
CA VAL A 371 -29.82 -15.89 29.85
C VAL A 371 -31.14 -15.90 29.10
N ILE A 372 -31.80 -17.05 29.10
CA ILE A 372 -33.10 -17.28 28.48
C ILE A 372 -34.17 -17.31 29.57
N LEU A 373 -35.21 -16.51 29.36
CA LEU A 373 -36.45 -16.55 30.13
C LEU A 373 -37.51 -17.30 29.32
N SER A 374 -37.97 -18.43 29.85
CA SER A 374 -39.00 -19.25 29.22
C SER A 374 -39.90 -19.88 30.27
N ASP A 375 -41.22 -19.82 30.03
CA ASP A 375 -42.22 -20.55 30.81
C ASP A 375 -42.59 -21.89 30.12
N SER A 376 -41.99 -22.19 28.97
CA SER A 376 -42.20 -23.42 28.20
C SER A 376 -41.30 -24.56 28.69
N ALA A 377 -41.90 -25.72 28.97
CA ALA A 377 -41.21 -26.96 29.35
C ALA A 377 -40.33 -27.53 28.23
N ASP A 378 -40.56 -27.13 26.97
CA ASP A 378 -39.78 -27.58 25.81
C ASP A 378 -38.44 -26.84 25.65
N VAL A 379 -38.18 -25.84 26.50
CA VAL A 379 -36.93 -25.07 26.54
C VAL A 379 -36.12 -25.51 27.75
N THR A 380 -35.10 -26.33 27.53
CA THR A 380 -34.21 -26.82 28.59
C THR A 380 -32.81 -26.24 28.46
N ALA A 381 -32.12 -26.07 29.59
CA ALA A 381 -30.74 -25.63 29.60
C ALA A 381 -29.86 -26.68 28.90
N SER A 382 -29.08 -26.24 27.90
CA SER A 382 -28.02 -27.05 27.31
C SER A 382 -26.68 -26.52 27.82
N SER A 383 -25.86 -27.38 28.42
CA SER A 383 -24.45 -27.06 28.64
C SER A 383 -23.71 -27.24 27.31
N THR A 384 -22.93 -26.24 26.93
CA THR A 384 -22.20 -26.24 25.66
C THR A 384 -20.71 -26.18 25.92
N GLY A 385 -19.94 -27.01 25.22
CA GLY A 385 -18.50 -27.17 25.40
C GLY A 385 -17.62 -26.01 24.90
N ASP A 386 -18.20 -24.90 24.46
CA ASP A 386 -17.50 -23.81 23.73
C ASP A 386 -17.20 -22.56 24.58
N GLY A 387 -17.26 -22.64 25.91
CA GLY A 387 -16.98 -21.49 26.80
C GLY A 387 -18.12 -20.46 26.93
N ASP A 388 -19.08 -20.46 26.01
CA ASP A 388 -20.37 -19.77 26.17
C ASP A 388 -21.19 -20.45 27.29
N THR A 389 -21.74 -19.64 28.20
CA THR A 389 -22.64 -20.13 29.25
C THR A 389 -24.09 -19.75 28.93
N VAL A 390 -24.95 -20.75 28.73
CA VAL A 390 -26.39 -20.57 28.49
C VAL A 390 -27.16 -21.01 29.74
N PHE A 391 -27.93 -20.10 30.31
CA PHE A 391 -28.82 -20.38 31.44
C PHE A 391 -30.27 -20.26 30.99
N VAL A 392 -31.11 -21.25 31.34
CA VAL A 392 -32.57 -21.17 31.19
C VAL A 392 -33.16 -20.98 32.57
N LYS A 393 -33.96 -19.92 32.73
CA LYS A 393 -34.61 -19.54 33.98
C LYS A 393 -36.10 -19.29 33.74
N THR A 394 -36.91 -19.50 34.76
CA THR A 394 -38.33 -19.08 34.73
C THR A 394 -38.43 -17.58 34.99
N ALA A 395 -39.54 -16.94 34.59
CA ALA A 395 -39.73 -15.51 34.78
C ALA A 395 -39.69 -15.06 36.26
N ASP A 396 -39.96 -15.98 37.19
CA ASP A 396 -39.95 -15.73 38.64
C ASP A 396 -38.53 -15.84 39.26
N GLU A 397 -37.56 -16.39 38.53
CA GLU A 397 -36.17 -16.60 38.96
C GLU A 397 -35.22 -15.45 38.59
N LEU A 398 -35.76 -14.24 38.41
CA LEU A 398 -35.00 -13.02 38.08
C LEU A 398 -33.79 -12.86 39.02
N PRO A 399 -32.53 -12.94 38.53
CA PRO A 399 -31.38 -12.95 39.40
C PRO A 399 -30.89 -11.53 39.67
N ASN A 400 -30.73 -11.21 40.95
CA ASN A 400 -29.72 -10.27 41.45
C ASN A 400 -28.27 -10.81 41.28
N GLN A 401 -28.08 -11.98 40.64
CA GLN A 401 -26.87 -12.81 40.74
C GLN A 401 -25.88 -12.73 39.56
N SER A 402 -26.09 -11.93 38.52
CA SER A 402 -25.04 -11.74 37.51
C SER A 402 -24.00 -10.75 38.04
N GLU A 403 -22.72 -11.12 38.08
CA GLU A 403 -21.60 -10.21 38.38
C GLU A 403 -21.22 -9.33 37.17
N SER A 404 -21.85 -9.52 36.01
CA SER A 404 -21.57 -8.77 34.78
C SER A 404 -21.84 -7.27 34.94
N GLY A 405 -20.98 -6.45 34.33
CA GLY A 405 -21.12 -4.99 34.29
C GLY A 405 -22.12 -4.49 33.24
N PHE A 406 -22.40 -5.29 32.20
CA PHE A 406 -23.16 -4.89 31.02
C PHE A 406 -24.21 -5.93 30.60
N PHE A 407 -25.33 -5.44 30.08
CA PHE A 407 -26.50 -6.25 29.73
C PHE A 407 -27.05 -5.85 28.36
N ALA A 408 -27.39 -6.81 27.51
CA ALA A 408 -28.05 -6.57 26.23
C ALA A 408 -29.37 -7.35 26.16
N CYS A 409 -30.35 -6.87 25.39
CA CYS A 409 -31.64 -7.56 25.22
C CYS A 409 -31.80 -8.03 23.77
N PHE A 410 -32.00 -9.34 23.57
CA PHE A 410 -32.31 -9.91 22.26
C PHE A 410 -33.77 -10.36 22.20
N SER A 411 -34.48 -9.88 21.18
CA SER A 411 -35.84 -10.32 20.86
C SER A 411 -35.87 -11.15 19.57
N ALA A 412 -36.61 -12.26 19.58
CA ALA A 412 -36.80 -13.11 18.39
C ALA A 412 -37.56 -12.41 17.24
N LYS A 413 -38.13 -11.22 17.49
CA LYS A 413 -38.77 -10.37 16.47
C LYS A 413 -37.75 -9.57 15.64
N ASN A 414 -36.52 -9.41 16.15
CA ASN A 414 -35.48 -8.58 15.54
C ASN A 414 -34.32 -9.46 15.06
N PHE A 415 -33.50 -8.89 14.19
CA PHE A 415 -32.29 -9.54 13.70
C PHE A 415 -31.04 -8.83 14.24
N TYR A 416 -30.17 -9.60 14.88
CA TYR A 416 -28.89 -9.15 15.43
C TYR A 416 -27.76 -9.81 14.65
N ASP A 417 -27.06 -9.05 13.82
CA ASP A 417 -25.96 -9.57 13.01
C ASP A 417 -24.67 -9.67 13.84
N ARG A 418 -23.66 -10.30 13.24
CA ARG A 418 -22.40 -10.72 13.84
C ARG A 418 -21.70 -9.67 14.70
N ASN A 419 -21.68 -8.40 14.29
CA ASN A 419 -20.94 -7.35 15.00
C ASN A 419 -21.81 -6.48 15.93
N TYR A 420 -23.08 -6.82 16.14
CA TYR A 420 -24.00 -6.03 16.96
C TYR A 420 -23.45 -5.72 18.36
N LEU A 421 -23.08 -6.78 19.11
CA LEU A 421 -22.54 -6.60 20.46
C LEU A 421 -21.15 -5.95 20.45
N LEU A 422 -20.30 -6.32 19.49
CA LEU A 422 -18.94 -5.78 19.40
C LEU A 422 -18.97 -4.26 19.25
N ASP A 423 -19.76 -3.73 18.32
CA ASP A 423 -19.84 -2.30 18.04
C ASP A 423 -20.34 -1.50 19.26
N LEU A 424 -21.34 -2.03 19.98
CA LEU A 424 -21.86 -1.39 21.19
C LEU A 424 -20.86 -1.46 22.35
N MET A 425 -20.20 -2.60 22.53
CA MET A 425 -19.22 -2.79 23.61
C MET A 425 -17.98 -1.91 23.40
N LEU A 426 -17.54 -1.68 22.16
CA LEU A 426 -16.39 -0.80 21.86
C LEU A 426 -16.58 0.62 22.38
N ALA A 427 -17.83 1.08 22.56
CA ALA A 427 -18.11 2.39 23.15
C ALA A 427 -17.59 2.54 24.59
N THR A 428 -17.46 1.45 25.34
CA THR A 428 -16.87 1.47 26.69
C THR A 428 -15.41 1.92 26.72
N ARG A 429 -14.71 1.92 25.57
CA ARG A 429 -13.33 2.41 25.50
C ARG A 429 -13.24 3.93 25.44
N TYR A 430 -14.29 4.63 25.03
CA TYR A 430 -14.26 6.07 24.77
C TYR A 430 -15.39 6.88 25.42
N ASP A 431 -16.32 6.23 26.11
CA ASP A 431 -17.42 6.87 26.84
C ASP A 431 -17.72 6.13 28.15
N ASP A 432 -18.15 6.88 29.16
CA ASP A 432 -18.39 6.38 30.53
C ASP A 432 -19.89 6.34 30.91
N THR A 433 -20.83 6.63 30.00
CA THR A 433 -22.28 6.59 30.32
C THR A 433 -22.74 5.18 30.68
N GLY A 434 -22.11 4.16 30.10
CA GLY A 434 -22.44 2.76 30.31
C GLY A 434 -23.72 2.30 29.61
N ASN A 435 -24.41 3.16 28.87
CA ASN A 435 -25.59 2.82 28.10
C ASN A 435 -25.36 3.20 26.63
N TYR A 436 -25.23 2.21 25.76
CA TYR A 436 -24.86 2.38 24.36
C TYR A 436 -25.98 1.85 23.48
N VAL A 437 -26.42 2.63 22.50
CA VAL A 437 -27.62 2.31 21.69
C VAL A 437 -27.33 2.51 20.22
N LYS A 438 -27.89 1.67 19.33
CA LYS A 438 -27.77 1.88 17.88
C LYS A 438 -28.42 3.21 17.47
N SER A 439 -27.80 3.91 16.53
CA SER A 439 -28.44 5.07 15.88
C SER A 439 -29.36 4.61 14.75
N SER A 440 -30.23 5.51 14.25
CA SER A 440 -31.07 5.36 13.03
C SER A 440 -31.22 3.92 12.54
N VAL A 441 -32.11 3.14 13.18
CA VAL A 441 -32.19 1.69 12.94
C VAL A 441 -32.87 1.35 11.62
N PHE A 442 -32.44 0.23 11.02
CA PHE A 442 -33.11 -0.41 9.90
C PHE A 442 -34.35 -1.15 10.40
N GLU A 443 -35.46 -1.06 9.67
CA GLU A 443 -36.72 -1.70 10.00
C GLU A 443 -37.27 -2.43 8.78
N ASN A 444 -37.64 -3.70 8.97
CA ASN A 444 -38.33 -4.47 7.96
C ASN A 444 -39.83 -4.17 7.96
N ARG A 445 -40.32 -3.62 6.85
CA ARG A 445 -41.74 -3.36 6.59
C ARG A 445 -42.16 -4.15 5.35
N ASN A 446 -42.84 -5.28 5.54
CA ASN A 446 -43.31 -6.15 4.46
C ASN A 446 -42.18 -6.62 3.51
N GLN A 447 -41.09 -7.18 4.06
CA GLN A 447 -39.90 -7.64 3.32
C GLN A 447 -39.12 -6.52 2.60
N LYS A 448 -39.39 -5.26 2.93
CA LYS A 448 -38.61 -4.12 2.49
C LYS A 448 -37.95 -3.48 3.70
N ILE A 449 -36.63 -3.40 3.69
CA ILE A 449 -35.87 -2.78 4.76
C ILE A 449 -35.77 -1.28 4.48
N GLU A 450 -36.25 -0.48 5.41
CA GLU A 450 -36.17 0.99 5.37
C GLU A 450 -35.37 1.48 6.59
N ARG A 451 -34.54 2.51 6.40
CA ARG A 451 -33.87 3.16 7.51
C ARG A 451 -34.82 4.18 8.13
N THR A 452 -35.04 4.10 9.44
CA THR A 452 -35.87 5.08 10.16
C THR A 452 -35.27 6.49 10.06
N ALA A 453 -36.14 7.52 10.14
CA ALA A 453 -35.80 8.90 9.77
C ALA A 453 -34.58 9.48 10.53
N VAL A 454 -33.82 10.32 9.80
CA VAL A 454 -32.46 10.87 10.06
C VAL A 454 -32.38 11.87 11.23
N SER A 455 -33.32 11.90 12.18
CA SER A 455 -33.22 12.82 13.33
C SER A 455 -32.06 12.46 14.27
N ASP A 456 -31.63 11.20 14.24
CA ASP A 456 -30.73 10.61 15.23
C ASP A 456 -29.34 10.39 14.63
N ARG A 457 -28.49 11.41 14.76
CA ARG A 457 -27.08 11.35 14.31
C ARG A 457 -26.31 10.31 15.13
N PRO A 458 -25.48 9.46 14.49
CA PRO A 458 -24.60 8.53 15.21
C PRO A 458 -23.61 9.30 16.10
N TYR A 459 -23.15 8.65 17.17
CA TYR A 459 -22.16 9.20 18.11
C TYR A 459 -22.59 10.50 18.80
N THR A 460 -23.88 10.61 19.12
CA THR A 460 -24.46 11.71 19.91
C THR A 460 -25.16 11.16 21.16
N TYR A 461 -25.26 11.99 22.21
CA TYR A 461 -25.98 11.62 23.42
C TYR A 461 -27.51 11.64 23.22
N THR A 462 -28.20 10.78 23.94
CA THR A 462 -29.66 10.68 24.02
C THR A 462 -30.08 10.49 25.47
N ASP A 463 -31.28 10.98 25.83
CA ASP A 463 -31.90 10.78 27.15
C ASP A 463 -32.93 9.63 27.15
N SER A 464 -33.00 8.90 26.03
CA SER A 464 -33.92 7.80 25.81
C SER A 464 -33.21 6.65 25.12
N VAL A 465 -33.35 5.44 25.65
CA VAL A 465 -32.71 4.21 25.15
C VAL A 465 -33.76 3.14 24.93
N ILE A 466 -33.68 2.41 23.82
CA ILE A 466 -34.52 1.23 23.57
C ILE A 466 -33.69 -0.01 23.95
N PRO A 467 -34.08 -0.80 24.97
CA PRO A 467 -33.27 -1.92 25.46
C PRO A 467 -32.90 -2.96 24.39
N ASP A 468 -33.80 -3.23 23.45
CA ASP A 468 -33.59 -4.13 22.30
C ASP A 468 -32.49 -3.67 21.33
N GLU A 469 -32.13 -2.40 21.39
CA GLU A 469 -31.21 -1.73 20.47
C GLU A 469 -29.92 -1.29 21.19
N ALA A 470 -29.76 -1.74 22.44
CA ALA A 470 -28.76 -1.22 23.35
C ALA A 470 -28.02 -2.28 24.17
N VAL A 471 -26.87 -1.85 24.68
CA VAL A 471 -26.18 -2.43 25.84
C VAL A 471 -26.33 -1.44 26.99
N LEU A 472 -26.81 -1.92 28.14
CA LEU A 472 -27.04 -1.15 29.36
C LEU A 472 -26.05 -1.55 30.44
N ASN A 473 -25.66 -0.59 31.28
CA ASN A 473 -24.93 -0.90 32.50
C ASN A 473 -25.86 -1.58 33.50
N ARG A 474 -25.28 -2.28 34.48
CA ARG A 474 -26.03 -2.99 35.52
C ARG A 474 -27.12 -2.14 36.19
N ARG A 475 -26.81 -0.89 36.55
CA ARG A 475 -27.75 0.00 37.25
C ARG A 475 -28.98 0.28 36.40
N SER A 476 -28.78 0.66 35.15
CA SER A 476 -29.86 1.01 34.22
C SER A 476 -30.69 -0.22 33.85
N PHE A 477 -30.04 -1.37 33.65
CA PHE A 477 -30.74 -2.64 33.42
C PHE A 477 -31.66 -3.02 34.59
N LEU A 478 -31.17 -2.93 35.84
CA LEU A 478 -31.96 -3.28 37.02
C LEU A 478 -33.13 -2.30 37.25
N ASN A 479 -32.95 -1.01 36.95
CA ASN A 479 -34.01 -0.01 37.07
C ASN A 479 -35.20 -0.31 36.15
N HIS A 480 -34.94 -0.84 34.96
CA HIS A 480 -35.95 -1.09 33.93
C HIS A 480 -36.24 -2.59 33.73
N LEU A 481 -35.87 -3.43 34.70
CA LEU A 481 -35.95 -4.88 34.59
C LEU A 481 -37.37 -5.37 34.28
N ALA A 482 -38.40 -4.76 34.87
CA ALA A 482 -39.79 -5.12 34.61
C ALA A 482 -40.22 -4.81 33.17
N GLU A 483 -39.81 -3.66 32.64
CA GLU A 483 -40.13 -3.22 31.27
C GLU A 483 -39.43 -4.11 30.24
N ILE A 484 -38.17 -4.47 30.52
CA ILE A 484 -37.36 -5.42 29.74
C ILE A 484 -37.96 -6.82 29.78
N ALA A 485 -38.30 -7.33 30.97
CA ALA A 485 -38.86 -8.68 31.15
C ALA A 485 -40.24 -8.85 30.48
N SER A 486 -40.97 -7.74 30.31
CA SER A 486 -42.28 -7.72 29.64
C SER A 486 -42.21 -7.75 28.11
N ASP A 487 -41.02 -7.71 27.50
CA ASP A 487 -40.83 -7.66 26.03
C ASP A 487 -41.61 -6.49 25.39
N SER A 488 -41.70 -5.36 26.11
CA SER A 488 -42.53 -4.21 25.73
C SER A 488 -41.92 -3.37 24.60
N HIS A 489 -40.62 -3.50 24.33
CA HIS A 489 -39.84 -2.75 23.34
C HIS A 489 -39.96 -1.22 23.45
N LYS A 490 -40.35 -0.72 24.63
CA LYS A 490 -40.51 0.72 24.86
C LYS A 490 -39.17 1.37 25.15
N ALA A 491 -39.04 2.62 24.73
CA ALA A 491 -37.90 3.43 25.11
C ALA A 491 -37.98 3.77 26.60
N VAL A 492 -36.85 3.65 27.29
CA VAL A 492 -36.67 3.94 28.71
C VAL A 492 -35.90 5.24 28.89
N SER A 493 -36.22 5.99 29.95
CA SER A 493 -35.59 7.27 30.24
C SER A 493 -34.23 7.07 30.89
N GLU A 494 -33.20 6.85 30.07
CA GLU A 494 -31.81 6.72 30.49
C GLU A 494 -30.90 7.53 29.58
N LYS A 495 -29.88 8.16 30.16
CA LYS A 495 -28.82 8.78 29.37
C LYS A 495 -28.00 7.68 28.70
N GLY A 496 -27.80 7.80 27.39
CA GLY A 496 -26.96 6.90 26.62
C GLY A 496 -26.24 7.60 25.47
N LEU A 497 -25.30 6.87 24.87
CA LEU A 497 -24.58 7.28 23.67
C LEU A 497 -25.05 6.47 22.47
N ARG A 498 -25.50 7.15 21.42
CA ARG A 498 -25.81 6.52 20.14
C ARG A 498 -24.51 6.08 19.46
N THR A 499 -24.46 4.89 18.88
CA THR A 499 -23.33 4.39 18.09
C THR A 499 -23.68 4.37 16.60
N ASP A 500 -23.14 3.44 15.82
CA ASP A 500 -23.45 3.23 14.40
C ASP A 500 -24.89 2.72 14.18
N SER A 501 -25.29 2.59 12.91
CA SER A 501 -26.63 2.14 12.51
C SER A 501 -26.68 0.69 11.99
N PHE A 502 -25.55 -0.01 11.88
CA PHE A 502 -25.43 -1.30 11.20
C PHE A 502 -25.55 -2.48 12.17
N ASN A 503 -25.60 -3.69 11.61
CA ASN A 503 -25.66 -4.97 12.33
C ASN A 503 -26.94 -5.20 13.16
N TYR A 504 -27.99 -4.43 12.91
CA TYR A 504 -29.29 -4.58 13.57
C TYR A 504 -30.43 -4.26 12.60
N CYS A 505 -31.48 -5.08 12.62
CA CYS A 505 -32.71 -4.80 11.89
C CYS A 505 -33.94 -5.13 12.75
N ARG A 506 -34.80 -4.14 12.94
CA ARG A 506 -36.05 -4.28 13.68
C ARG A 506 -37.08 -5.04 12.83
N ASN A 507 -37.91 -5.87 13.48
CA ASN A 507 -39.00 -6.61 12.84
C ASN A 507 -38.58 -7.58 11.71
N LEU A 508 -37.34 -8.10 11.79
CA LEU A 508 -36.83 -9.12 10.86
C LEU A 508 -36.49 -10.39 11.64
N ARG A 509 -37.20 -11.49 11.38
CA ARG A 509 -36.92 -12.76 12.06
C ARG A 509 -35.73 -13.47 11.41
N ALA A 510 -35.04 -14.31 12.19
CA ALA A 510 -33.88 -15.06 11.72
C ALA A 510 -34.17 -16.03 10.55
N ASP A 511 -35.43 -16.47 10.37
CA ASP A 511 -35.84 -17.31 9.25
C ASP A 511 -36.21 -16.52 7.99
N ASP A 512 -36.51 -15.23 8.13
CA ASP A 512 -36.88 -14.36 7.01
C ASP A 512 -35.64 -13.74 6.33
N ILE A 513 -34.45 -13.96 6.89
CA ILE A 513 -33.21 -13.34 6.40
C ILE A 513 -32.75 -13.97 5.08
N THR A 514 -32.51 -13.12 4.08
CA THR A 514 -31.81 -13.48 2.84
C THR A 514 -30.51 -12.67 2.73
N SER A 515 -29.58 -13.09 1.87
CA SER A 515 -28.35 -12.33 1.62
C SER A 515 -28.65 -10.91 1.11
N GLU A 516 -29.69 -10.75 0.27
CA GLU A 516 -30.11 -9.45 -0.26
C GLU A 516 -30.61 -8.52 0.86
N LEU A 517 -31.44 -9.03 1.76
CA LEU A 517 -31.93 -8.26 2.91
C LEU A 517 -30.81 -7.93 3.89
N ARG A 518 -29.95 -8.90 4.21
CA ARG A 518 -28.80 -8.72 5.10
C ARG A 518 -27.88 -7.59 4.61
N ASN A 519 -27.59 -7.54 3.31
CA ASN A 519 -26.69 -6.55 2.69
C ASN A 519 -27.13 -5.08 2.90
N VAL A 520 -28.41 -4.82 3.20
CA VAL A 520 -28.91 -3.46 3.44
C VAL A 520 -28.38 -2.89 4.75
N PHE A 521 -28.32 -3.70 5.81
CA PHE A 521 -27.97 -3.27 7.17
C PHE A 521 -26.67 -3.88 7.70
N SER A 522 -26.04 -4.78 6.96
CA SER A 522 -24.69 -5.27 7.27
C SER A 522 -23.63 -4.21 7.01
N ASP A 523 -22.47 -4.42 7.64
CA ASP A 523 -21.29 -3.55 7.54
C ASP A 523 -20.32 -3.96 6.40
N ASN A 524 -20.60 -5.06 5.69
CA ASN A 524 -19.77 -5.64 4.62
C ASN A 524 -18.34 -6.04 5.02
N GLU A 525 -18.06 -6.27 6.30
CA GLU A 525 -16.74 -6.69 6.79
C GLU A 525 -16.23 -7.95 6.07
N GLU A 526 -17.10 -8.93 5.83
CA GLU A 526 -16.77 -10.22 5.21
C GLU A 526 -16.28 -10.10 3.76
N THR A 527 -16.52 -8.97 3.10
CA THR A 527 -16.15 -8.71 1.70
C THR A 527 -15.12 -7.59 1.55
N THR A 528 -14.78 -6.91 2.65
CA THR A 528 -13.85 -5.77 2.67
C THR A 528 -12.52 -6.22 3.24
N ASP A 529 -11.42 -6.00 2.51
CA ASP A 529 -10.09 -6.26 3.08
C ASP A 529 -9.79 -5.21 4.17
N CYS A 530 -9.78 -5.65 5.42
CA CYS A 530 -9.50 -4.79 6.58
C CYS A 530 -8.00 -4.76 6.96
N GLY A 531 -7.11 -5.27 6.09
CA GLY A 531 -5.69 -5.41 6.37
C GLY A 531 -5.40 -6.48 7.42
N TYR A 532 -4.15 -6.62 7.86
CA TYR A 532 -3.77 -7.58 8.91
C TYR A 532 -4.11 -7.02 10.29
N SER A 533 -4.46 -7.91 11.21
CA SER A 533 -4.58 -7.53 12.63
C SER A 533 -3.19 -7.22 13.21
N VAL A 534 -3.15 -6.33 14.20
CA VAL A 534 -1.91 -5.99 14.90
C VAL A 534 -1.32 -7.23 15.58
N THR A 535 -2.17 -8.11 16.11
CA THR A 535 -1.75 -9.37 16.73
C THR A 535 -1.11 -10.32 15.71
N GLU A 536 -1.69 -10.48 14.51
CA GLU A 536 -1.06 -11.29 13.45
C GLU A 536 0.31 -10.73 13.07
N LEU A 537 0.41 -9.40 12.88
CA LEU A 537 1.68 -8.74 12.57
C LEU A 537 2.71 -8.98 13.69
N GLN A 538 2.32 -8.78 14.95
CA GLN A 538 3.20 -9.04 16.09
C GLN A 538 3.69 -10.50 16.12
N GLN A 539 2.80 -11.47 15.92
CA GLN A 539 3.18 -12.89 15.86
C GLN A 539 4.14 -13.21 14.71
N ILE A 540 3.93 -12.62 13.53
CA ILE A 540 4.84 -12.79 12.39
C ILE A 540 6.20 -12.13 12.70
N ALA A 541 6.20 -10.90 13.24
CA ALA A 541 7.40 -10.17 13.62
C ALA A 541 8.23 -10.96 14.65
N GLU A 542 7.59 -11.55 15.65
CA GLU A 542 8.23 -12.37 16.68
C GLU A 542 8.90 -13.63 16.10
N LYS A 543 8.31 -14.23 15.07
CA LYS A 543 8.86 -15.40 14.37
C LYS A 543 9.98 -15.08 13.38
N GLN A 544 10.22 -13.81 13.05
CA GLN A 544 11.30 -13.43 12.13
C GLN A 544 12.66 -13.94 12.64
N PRO A 545 13.50 -14.49 11.74
CA PRO A 545 14.77 -15.10 12.11
C PRO A 545 15.83 -14.05 12.48
N ILE A 546 16.86 -14.51 13.18
CA ILE A 546 18.13 -13.77 13.32
C ILE A 546 18.97 -14.12 12.10
N LYS A 547 19.20 -13.17 11.19
CA LYS A 547 20.07 -13.39 10.04
C LYS A 547 21.53 -13.16 10.44
N LYS A 548 22.41 -14.10 10.08
CA LYS A 548 23.87 -13.91 10.22
C LYS A 548 24.36 -13.00 9.11
N GLN A 549 25.17 -11.99 9.44
CA GLN A 549 25.80 -11.13 8.44
C GLN A 549 26.53 -12.01 7.40
N LYS A 550 26.30 -11.73 6.11
CA LYS A 550 27.02 -12.43 5.03
C LYS A 550 28.51 -12.11 5.13
N SER A 551 29.36 -13.06 4.72
CA SER A 551 30.80 -12.82 4.63
C SER A 551 31.07 -11.67 3.66
N ASP A 552 31.78 -10.65 4.12
CA ASP A 552 32.19 -9.50 3.31
C ASP A 552 33.53 -9.73 2.58
N GLU A 553 34.00 -10.98 2.48
CA GLU A 553 35.32 -11.29 1.93
C GLU A 553 35.49 -10.81 0.47
N ASN A 554 34.41 -10.85 -0.32
CA ASN A 554 34.46 -10.53 -1.75
C ASN A 554 34.06 -9.08 -2.10
N MET A 555 33.71 -8.26 -1.11
CA MET A 555 33.33 -6.86 -1.36
C MET A 555 34.55 -5.95 -1.44
N LYS A 556 34.53 -5.02 -2.40
CA LYS A 556 35.52 -3.95 -2.54
C LYS A 556 35.43 -3.02 -1.33
N LYS A 557 36.50 -2.96 -0.53
CA LYS A 557 36.52 -2.22 0.74
C LYS A 557 37.90 -1.67 1.09
N LEU A 558 37.89 -0.61 1.89
CA LEU A 558 39.03 -0.12 2.65
C LEU A 558 38.98 -0.72 4.04
N SER A 559 40.00 -1.50 4.40
CA SER A 559 40.07 -2.16 5.71
C SER A 559 40.36 -1.16 6.83
N ALA A 560 39.92 -1.46 8.06
CA ALA A 560 40.29 -0.68 9.25
C ALA A 560 41.80 -0.41 9.35
N ALA A 561 42.64 -1.41 9.07
CA ALA A 561 44.09 -1.28 9.11
C ALA A 561 44.60 -0.25 8.09
N PHE A 562 44.08 -0.27 6.86
CA PHE A 562 44.41 0.72 5.83
C PHE A 562 43.92 2.12 6.22
N ILE A 563 42.70 2.24 6.74
CA ILE A 563 42.12 3.52 7.19
C ILE A 563 42.98 4.11 8.32
N TYR A 564 43.36 3.31 9.30
CA TYR A 564 44.24 3.70 10.40
C TYR A 564 45.58 4.24 9.89
N GLU A 565 46.25 3.49 9.01
CA GLU A 565 47.55 3.87 8.46
C GLU A 565 47.48 5.20 7.69
N GLU A 566 46.44 5.40 6.88
CA GLU A 566 46.27 6.60 6.08
C GLU A 566 45.91 7.84 6.93
N ILE A 567 45.15 7.66 8.01
CA ILE A 567 44.87 8.75 8.98
C ILE A 567 46.14 9.09 9.75
N GLU A 568 46.90 8.10 10.25
CA GLU A 568 48.17 8.31 10.95
C GLU A 568 49.18 9.05 10.08
N LYS A 569 49.34 8.65 8.81
CA LYS A 569 50.20 9.38 7.85
C LYS A 569 49.76 10.83 7.65
N SER A 570 48.44 11.08 7.63
CA SER A 570 47.85 12.41 7.48
C SER A 570 48.10 13.29 8.72
N LEU A 571 47.96 12.72 9.92
CA LEU A 571 48.24 13.39 11.19
C LEU A 571 49.75 13.66 11.38
N ALA A 572 50.61 12.72 11.01
CA ALA A 572 52.07 12.88 11.04
C ALA A 572 52.55 13.98 10.08
N ALA A 573 51.94 14.11 8.90
CA ALA A 573 52.21 15.20 7.97
C ALA A 573 51.81 16.57 8.55
N LYS A 574 50.66 16.67 9.22
CA LYS A 574 50.22 17.89 9.94
C LYS A 574 51.19 18.28 11.06
N LYS A 575 51.70 17.31 11.83
CA LYS A 575 52.73 17.55 12.88
C LYS A 575 54.05 18.08 12.29
N ARG A 576 54.45 17.66 11.08
CA ARG A 576 55.65 18.20 10.39
C ARG A 576 55.49 19.63 9.89
N THR A 577 54.27 20.08 9.57
CA THR A 577 53.97 21.50 9.28
C THR A 577 53.91 22.42 10.51
N SER A 578 53.84 21.87 11.73
CA SER A 578 53.80 22.63 12.99
C SER A 578 55.14 23.21 13.45
N LEU A 579 56.19 23.18 12.61
CA LEU A 579 57.40 23.97 12.84
C LEU A 579 57.09 25.49 12.97
N PHE A 580 55.94 25.94 12.44
CA PHE A 580 55.40 27.28 12.67
C PHE A 580 54.77 27.49 14.07
N ASP A 581 54.26 26.44 14.74
CA ASP A 581 53.68 26.55 16.09
C ASP A 581 54.76 26.72 17.18
N ARG A 582 55.99 26.25 16.92
CA ARG A 582 57.16 26.58 17.75
C ARG A 582 57.56 28.05 17.67
N PHE A 583 57.18 28.76 16.60
CA PHE A 583 57.35 30.22 16.52
C PHE A 583 56.18 30.98 17.17
N ALA A 584 54.99 30.39 17.27
CA ALA A 584 53.83 31.01 17.92
C ALA A 584 53.95 31.05 19.46
N SER A 585 54.73 30.15 20.08
CA SER A 585 55.02 30.20 21.52
C SER A 585 55.89 31.39 21.94
N LEU A 586 56.54 32.09 21.00
CA LEU A 586 57.27 33.34 21.22
C LEU A 586 56.37 34.59 21.20
N LEU A 587 55.09 34.48 20.80
CA LEU A 587 54.16 35.60 20.62
C LEU A 587 52.95 35.60 21.56
N GLY A 588 53.00 34.86 22.67
CA GLY A 588 52.04 35.01 23.77
C GLY A 588 50.57 34.70 23.45
N LYS A 589 50.27 33.88 22.42
CA LYS A 589 48.90 33.42 22.15
C LYS A 589 48.55 32.21 23.02
N LYS A 590 47.37 32.27 23.67
CA LYS A 590 46.80 31.21 24.50
C LYS A 590 46.91 29.84 23.81
N LYS A 591 47.43 28.84 24.55
CA LYS A 591 47.42 27.42 24.19
C LYS A 591 46.02 27.05 23.66
N GLN A 592 45.94 26.54 22.44
CA GLN A 592 44.72 25.84 22.01
C GLN A 592 44.46 24.68 22.98
N PRO A 593 43.20 24.39 23.35
CA PRO A 593 42.88 23.22 24.17
C PRO A 593 43.41 21.95 23.48
N GLU A 594 44.08 21.09 24.25
CA GLU A 594 44.61 19.82 23.75
C GLU A 594 43.46 18.95 23.26
N ARG A 595 43.41 18.73 21.93
CA ARG A 595 42.49 17.77 21.31
C ARG A 595 42.98 16.36 21.63
N ASN A 596 42.28 15.66 22.51
CA ASN A 596 42.58 14.28 22.83
C ASN A 596 41.88 13.38 21.81
N ILE A 597 42.62 12.89 20.82
CA ILE A 597 42.18 11.87 19.86
C ILE A 597 43.17 10.72 19.94
N VAL A 598 42.70 9.54 20.32
CA VAL A 598 43.49 8.32 20.42
C VAL A 598 42.96 7.32 19.39
N LEU A 599 43.88 6.86 18.53
CA LEU A 599 43.63 5.87 17.49
C LEU A 599 44.30 4.56 17.88
N ARG A 600 43.59 3.44 17.82
CA ARG A 600 44.16 2.10 18.00
C ARG A 600 43.68 1.18 16.90
N ASN A 601 44.62 0.45 16.29
CA ASN A 601 44.28 -0.64 15.38
C ASN A 601 44.05 -1.91 16.21
N GLU A 602 42.80 -2.33 16.32
CA GLU A 602 42.38 -3.51 17.07
C GLU A 602 41.98 -4.63 16.12
N LYS A 603 41.92 -5.87 16.62
CA LYS A 603 41.59 -7.06 15.80
C LYS A 603 40.24 -6.92 15.07
N ASP A 604 39.30 -6.22 15.69
CA ASP A 604 37.92 -6.07 15.23
C ASP A 604 37.62 -4.68 14.61
N GLY A 605 38.65 -3.84 14.37
CA GLY A 605 38.50 -2.54 13.71
C GLY A 605 39.43 -1.44 14.23
N LEU A 606 39.27 -0.23 13.70
CA LEU A 606 39.93 0.99 14.15
C LEU A 606 39.15 1.60 15.32
N ALA A 607 39.68 1.48 16.53
CA ALA A 607 39.13 2.11 17.72
C ALA A 607 39.53 3.59 17.79
N LEU A 608 38.53 4.43 18.07
CA LEU A 608 38.57 5.88 18.12
C LEU A 608 38.08 6.32 19.50
N ASP A 609 38.96 6.87 20.34
CA ASP A 609 38.57 7.62 21.53
C ASP A 609 38.85 9.10 21.31
N TYR A 610 37.85 9.95 21.52
CA TYR A 610 38.02 11.38 21.28
C TYR A 610 37.20 12.25 22.24
N GLU A 611 37.76 13.40 22.57
CA GLU A 611 37.13 14.43 23.39
C GLU A 611 37.34 15.80 22.76
N LEU A 612 36.25 16.34 22.20
CA LEU A 612 36.19 17.67 21.60
C LEU A 612 35.22 18.57 22.39
N PRO A 613 35.44 19.90 22.43
CA PRO A 613 34.49 20.83 23.03
C PRO A 613 33.07 20.66 22.48
N ALA A 614 32.06 20.91 23.31
CA ALA A 614 30.66 20.88 22.88
C ALA A 614 30.48 21.85 21.70
N THR A 615 29.87 21.37 20.60
CA THR A 615 29.71 22.04 19.28
C THR A 615 30.87 21.92 18.27
N GLU A 616 32.05 21.44 18.68
CA GLU A 616 33.16 21.22 17.75
C GLU A 616 33.13 19.85 17.05
N HIS A 617 33.70 19.80 15.86
CA HIS A 617 33.93 18.58 15.09
C HIS A 617 35.29 18.63 14.41
N ASP A 618 35.87 17.46 14.14
CA ASP A 618 37.14 17.34 13.42
C ASP A 618 37.03 16.31 12.29
N TYR A 619 37.90 16.44 11.28
CA TYR A 619 37.96 15.57 10.11
C TYR A 619 39.31 14.84 10.06
N LEU A 620 39.24 13.54 10.30
CA LEU A 620 40.34 12.59 10.14
C LEU A 620 40.37 12.13 8.68
N LEU A 621 40.98 12.95 7.81
CA LEU A 621 41.10 12.66 6.38
C LEU A 621 42.19 11.63 6.12
N LEU A 622 41.89 10.62 5.29
CA LEU A 622 42.90 9.69 4.76
C LEU A 622 43.94 10.48 3.96
N LYS A 623 45.22 10.09 3.99
CA LYS A 623 46.26 10.79 3.22
C LYS A 623 46.06 10.61 1.70
N LYS A 624 45.72 9.41 1.25
CA LYS A 624 45.44 9.08 -0.15
C LYS A 624 44.27 9.88 -0.71
N LYS A 625 44.46 10.42 -1.92
CA LYS A 625 43.38 10.84 -2.83
C LYS A 625 43.25 9.73 -3.87
N PHE A 626 42.06 9.22 -4.08
CA PHE A 626 41.78 8.16 -5.03
C PHE A 626 41.41 8.78 -6.37
N GLU A 627 41.91 8.23 -7.47
CA GLU A 627 41.34 8.52 -8.80
C GLU A 627 39.91 7.97 -8.86
N VAL A 628 39.04 8.59 -9.68
CA VAL A 628 37.62 8.16 -9.78
C VAL A 628 37.51 6.68 -10.18
N SER A 629 38.34 6.22 -11.12
CA SER A 629 38.44 4.84 -11.58
C SER A 629 38.85 3.84 -10.48
N GLU A 630 39.57 4.28 -9.43
CA GLU A 630 39.88 3.41 -8.30
C GLU A 630 38.65 3.13 -7.43
N LEU A 631 37.64 4.02 -7.46
CA LEU A 631 36.43 3.91 -6.65
C LEU A 631 35.27 3.30 -7.43
N THR A 632 35.02 3.77 -8.65
CA THR A 632 33.84 3.39 -9.46
C THR A 632 34.13 3.33 -10.96
N ASP A 633 33.51 2.37 -11.63
CA ASP A 633 33.55 2.21 -13.09
C ASP A 633 32.35 2.87 -13.80
N SER A 634 31.29 3.20 -13.06
CA SER A 634 30.03 3.74 -13.60
C SER A 634 29.93 5.26 -13.55
N GLY A 635 30.93 5.95 -12.96
CA GLY A 635 30.85 7.38 -12.64
C GLY A 635 30.02 7.70 -11.39
N GLU A 636 29.41 6.69 -10.76
CA GLU A 636 28.60 6.85 -9.55
C GLU A 636 29.39 6.36 -8.32
N LEU A 637 29.56 7.23 -7.33
CA LEU A 637 30.27 6.91 -6.09
C LEU A 637 29.33 6.21 -5.10
N ARG A 638 29.64 4.95 -4.79
CA ARG A 638 28.92 4.14 -3.79
C ARG A 638 29.79 3.89 -2.57
N LEU A 639 29.32 4.28 -1.39
CA LEU A 639 30.09 4.18 -0.14
C LEU A 639 29.23 3.66 1.02
N TYR A 640 29.83 2.86 1.90
CA TYR A 640 29.22 2.48 3.18
C TYR A 640 30.28 2.44 4.29
N LEU A 641 30.11 3.26 5.33
CA LEU A 641 30.96 3.21 6.52
C LEU A 641 30.31 2.28 7.56
N ARG A 642 30.92 1.12 7.83
CA ARG A 642 30.47 0.25 8.92
C ARG A 642 31.18 0.63 10.21
N ASN A 643 30.40 1.00 11.23
CA ASN A 643 30.95 1.35 12.55
C ASN A 643 30.05 0.89 13.72
N ARG A 644 30.67 0.83 14.90
CA ARG A 644 30.00 0.71 16.20
C ARG A 644 30.33 1.94 17.04
N GLY A 645 29.41 2.41 17.87
CA GLY A 645 29.56 3.64 18.66
C GLY A 645 29.06 4.90 17.94
N THR A 646 29.02 6.01 18.68
CA THR A 646 28.34 7.24 18.26
C THR A 646 29.30 8.29 17.71
N ARG A 647 28.74 9.34 17.10
CA ARG A 647 29.41 10.60 16.72
C ARG A 647 30.58 10.50 15.72
N VAL A 648 30.63 9.41 14.95
CA VAL A 648 31.49 9.25 13.78
C VAL A 648 30.65 9.24 12.50
N GLY A 649 31.07 9.95 11.46
CA GLY A 649 30.46 9.91 10.13
C GLY A 649 31.48 9.79 9.02
N LEU A 650 31.03 9.45 7.81
CA LEU A 650 31.88 9.36 6.63
C LEU A 650 31.88 10.71 5.91
N ALA A 651 33.04 11.24 5.58
CA ALA A 651 33.17 12.43 4.76
C ALA A 651 33.90 12.10 3.46
N TYR A 652 33.43 12.66 2.34
CA TYR A 652 34.16 12.62 1.08
C TYR A 652 34.31 14.03 0.51
N TYR A 653 35.43 14.25 -0.18
CA TYR A 653 35.85 15.52 -0.75
C TYR A 653 36.16 15.30 -2.22
N LEU A 654 35.53 16.07 -3.10
CA LEU A 654 35.72 15.99 -4.55
C LEU A 654 36.79 16.99 -4.99
N TYR A 655 37.63 16.58 -5.94
CA TYR A 655 38.74 17.38 -6.46
C TYR A 655 38.75 17.44 -7.99
N GLU A 656 39.03 18.63 -8.51
CA GLU A 656 39.29 18.92 -9.92
C GLU A 656 40.68 19.56 -10.00
N ASN A 657 41.57 19.03 -10.85
CA ASN A 657 42.91 19.58 -11.07
C ASN A 657 43.68 19.88 -9.76
N GLY A 658 43.55 19.00 -8.77
CA GLY A 658 44.20 19.11 -7.46
C GLY A 658 43.52 20.06 -6.45
N LYS A 659 42.52 20.85 -6.85
CA LYS A 659 41.75 21.76 -5.97
C LYS A 659 40.46 21.11 -5.49
N LYS A 660 40.10 21.34 -4.23
CA LYS A 660 38.83 20.85 -3.64
C LYS A 660 37.68 21.67 -4.23
N ILE A 661 36.67 21.01 -4.79
CA ILE A 661 35.47 21.67 -5.33
C ILE A 661 34.25 21.50 -4.42
N SER A 662 34.11 20.36 -3.74
CA SER A 662 32.98 20.10 -2.83
C SER A 662 33.35 19.09 -1.74
N SER A 663 32.48 18.97 -0.74
CA SER A 663 32.54 17.90 0.26
C SER A 663 31.15 17.57 0.77
N LYS A 664 30.92 16.30 1.10
CA LYS A 664 29.69 15.82 1.71
C LYS A 664 29.99 15.04 2.98
N LEU A 665 29.14 15.23 3.99
CA LEU A 665 29.10 14.40 5.19
C LEU A 665 27.96 13.40 5.04
N CYS A 666 28.25 12.15 5.33
CA CYS A 666 27.33 11.02 5.23
C CYS A 666 27.16 10.37 6.59
N GLN A 667 25.97 9.85 6.85
CA GLN A 667 25.74 9.06 8.05
C GLN A 667 26.48 7.72 7.95
N PRO A 668 26.98 7.19 9.08
CA PRO A 668 27.51 5.84 9.09
C PRO A 668 26.37 4.80 9.02
N ASN A 669 26.71 3.56 8.67
CA ASN A 669 25.79 2.43 8.53
C ASN A 669 24.60 2.74 7.61
N THR A 670 24.84 3.49 6.54
CA THR A 670 23.87 3.80 5.48
C THR A 670 24.58 3.71 4.13
N ASN A 671 23.91 3.17 3.12
CA ASN A 671 24.41 3.23 1.74
C ASN A 671 24.37 4.67 1.26
N VAL A 672 25.49 5.13 0.70
CA VAL A 672 25.65 6.47 0.14
C VAL A 672 25.89 6.31 -1.34
N THR A 673 25.03 6.92 -2.14
CA THR A 673 25.18 6.99 -3.59
C THR A 673 25.28 8.45 -4.01
N ALA A 674 26.21 8.77 -4.91
CA ALA A 674 26.38 10.12 -5.44
C ALA A 674 26.92 10.09 -6.87
N ASP A 675 26.20 10.74 -7.79
CA ASP A 675 26.71 11.02 -9.13
C ASP A 675 27.92 11.96 -9.04
N LEU A 676 29.03 11.56 -9.67
CA LEU A 676 30.21 12.40 -9.77
C LEU A 676 30.12 13.25 -11.04
N PRO A 677 30.24 14.58 -10.94
CA PRO A 677 30.38 15.42 -12.13
C PRO A 677 31.59 14.99 -12.98
N ASP A 678 31.46 15.08 -14.31
CA ASP A 678 32.49 14.65 -15.27
C ASP A 678 33.87 15.30 -15.05
N ASN A 679 33.90 16.48 -14.43
CA ASN A 679 35.12 17.24 -14.15
C ASN A 679 35.83 16.80 -12.85
N VAL A 680 35.26 15.89 -12.07
CA VAL A 680 35.91 15.33 -10.88
C VAL A 680 36.99 14.33 -11.30
N THR A 681 38.22 14.60 -10.88
CA THR A 681 39.37 13.72 -11.17
C THR A 681 39.73 12.81 -9.99
N HIS A 682 39.54 13.29 -8.77
CA HIS A 682 39.91 12.56 -7.55
C HIS A 682 38.91 12.75 -6.42
N VAL A 683 38.83 11.75 -5.55
CA VAL A 683 38.02 11.75 -4.32
C VAL A 683 38.91 11.47 -3.11
N ARG A 684 38.71 12.22 -2.02
CA ARG A 684 39.38 11.97 -0.73
C ARG A 684 38.36 11.63 0.33
N LEU A 685 38.56 10.50 0.99
CA LEU A 685 37.70 10.03 2.07
C LEU A 685 38.25 10.43 3.45
N GLY A 686 37.40 10.44 4.46
CA GLY A 686 37.78 10.71 5.84
C GLY A 686 36.66 10.41 6.83
N LEU A 687 37.01 10.42 8.11
CA LEU A 687 36.07 10.25 9.21
C LEU A 687 35.80 11.61 9.88
N ARG A 688 34.54 11.95 10.10
CA ARG A 688 34.14 13.14 10.86
C ARG A 688 33.79 12.72 12.28
N ILE A 689 34.53 13.23 13.26
CA ILE A 689 34.29 13.03 14.70
C ILE A 689 33.70 14.30 15.31
N ALA A 690 32.88 14.18 16.35
CA ALA A 690 32.28 15.35 17.01
C ALA A 690 32.08 15.13 18.51
N GLU A 691 32.27 16.18 19.31
CA GLU A 691 32.05 16.14 20.77
C GLU A 691 32.86 15.00 21.44
N LYS A 692 32.42 14.46 22.59
CA LYS A 692 33.04 13.28 23.24
C LYS A 692 32.45 11.98 22.71
N GLY A 693 33.26 11.01 22.35
CA GLY A 693 32.78 9.72 21.87
C GLY A 693 33.83 8.62 21.86
N ASN A 694 33.33 7.39 21.79
CA ASN A 694 34.11 6.18 21.50
C ASN A 694 33.44 5.46 20.34
N SER A 695 34.21 5.05 19.34
CA SER A 695 33.69 4.31 18.19
C SER A 695 34.73 3.34 17.64
N VAL A 696 34.26 2.22 17.07
CA VAL A 696 35.08 1.29 16.31
C VAL A 696 34.64 1.34 14.85
N VAL A 697 35.54 1.76 13.97
CA VAL A 697 35.34 1.73 12.51
C VAL A 697 35.83 0.40 11.96
N GLU A 698 34.93 -0.37 11.36
CA GLU A 698 35.25 -1.71 10.85
C GLU A 698 35.84 -1.62 9.43
N ASN A 699 35.08 -1.07 8.48
CA ASN A 699 35.50 -0.91 7.08
C ASN A 699 34.76 0.28 6.42
N ILE A 700 35.32 0.77 5.31
CA ILE A 700 34.58 1.59 4.33
C ILE A 700 34.42 0.77 3.04
N TYR A 701 33.21 0.37 2.69
CA TYR A 701 32.92 -0.33 1.44
C TYR A 701 32.82 0.69 0.30
N LEU A 702 33.31 0.29 -0.88
CA LEU A 702 33.35 1.09 -2.11
C LEU A 702 32.29 0.64 -3.12
N GLU A 703 31.28 -0.05 -2.63
CA GLU A 703 30.11 -0.52 -3.34
C GLU A 703 28.93 -0.46 -2.38
N GLU A 704 27.71 -0.66 -2.88
CA GLU A 704 26.55 -0.79 -2.02
C GLU A 704 26.72 -1.98 -1.10
N CYS A 705 26.66 -1.72 0.21
CA CYS A 705 26.57 -2.79 1.16
C CYS A 705 25.15 -3.36 1.09
N ARG A 706 25.05 -4.48 0.35
CA ARG A 706 23.90 -5.37 0.38
C ARG A 706 23.95 -6.18 1.68
N ASP A 707 23.92 -5.48 2.81
CA ASP A 707 23.69 -6.07 4.11
C ASP A 707 22.36 -6.86 4.08
N LEU A 708 22.06 -7.59 5.14
CA LEU A 708 20.90 -8.45 5.38
C LEU A 708 19.49 -7.88 5.07
N PHE A 709 19.41 -6.63 4.61
CA PHE A 709 18.28 -5.72 4.73
C PHE A 709 17.77 -5.16 3.39
N THR A 710 18.30 -5.61 2.24
CA THR A 710 17.80 -5.17 0.90
C THR A 710 16.42 -5.73 0.59
N LEU A 711 16.12 -6.94 1.04
CA LEU A 711 14.77 -7.52 0.99
C LEU A 711 14.24 -7.74 2.40
N PRO A 712 12.98 -7.35 2.67
CA PRO A 712 12.39 -7.58 3.98
C PRO A 712 12.28 -9.08 4.27
N GLY A 713 12.34 -9.43 5.55
CA GLY A 713 12.15 -10.80 6.02
C GLY A 713 10.79 -11.38 5.63
N LYS A 714 9.76 -10.52 5.53
CA LYS A 714 8.42 -10.84 5.06
C LYS A 714 7.95 -9.78 4.07
N ILE A 715 7.40 -10.22 2.94
CA ILE A 715 6.62 -9.39 2.03
C ILE A 715 5.16 -9.78 2.27
N PHE A 716 4.32 -8.82 2.62
CA PHE A 716 2.91 -9.10 2.89
C PHE A 716 2.15 -9.27 1.60
N ASN A 717 1.44 -10.39 1.46
CA ASN A 717 0.57 -10.69 0.34
C ASN A 717 -0.72 -11.36 0.84
N LYS A 718 -1.87 -10.79 0.50
CA LYS A 718 -3.19 -11.41 0.67
C LYS A 718 -3.82 -11.87 -0.64
N HIS A 719 -3.16 -11.60 -1.76
CA HIS A 719 -3.68 -11.91 -3.08
C HIS A 719 -3.42 -13.37 -3.42
N LYS A 720 -4.49 -14.11 -3.67
CA LYS A 720 -4.43 -15.51 -4.12
C LYS A 720 -4.00 -15.64 -5.57
N THR A 721 -4.20 -14.60 -6.36
CA THR A 721 -3.81 -14.52 -7.75
C THR A 721 -2.69 -13.49 -7.93
N VAL A 722 -1.59 -13.91 -8.55
CA VAL A 722 -0.45 -13.04 -8.87
C VAL A 722 -0.26 -12.99 -10.38
N ILE A 723 -0.14 -11.79 -10.93
CA ILE A 723 0.14 -11.56 -12.36
C ILE A 723 1.59 -11.16 -12.49
N VAL A 724 2.40 -11.96 -13.16
CA VAL A 724 3.84 -11.72 -13.33
C VAL A 724 4.11 -11.21 -14.74
N VAL A 725 4.70 -10.00 -14.83
CA VAL A 725 5.04 -9.30 -16.08
C VAL A 725 6.38 -8.58 -15.94
N HIS A 726 6.96 -8.10 -17.04
CA HIS A 726 8.16 -7.25 -17.01
C HIS A 726 7.87 -5.76 -16.94
N HIS A 727 6.66 -5.35 -17.31
CA HIS A 727 6.22 -3.97 -17.29
C HIS A 727 4.74 -3.89 -16.93
N TYR A 728 4.34 -2.79 -16.31
CA TYR A 728 2.95 -2.46 -16.04
C TYR A 728 2.75 -0.95 -16.09
N PRO A 729 1.56 -0.44 -16.44
CA PRO A 729 1.32 1.00 -16.45
C PRO A 729 1.52 1.65 -15.08
N SER A 730 1.88 2.93 -15.10
CA SER A 730 1.92 3.82 -13.93
C SER A 730 1.37 5.20 -14.31
N TYR A 731 1.09 6.07 -13.34
CA TYR A 731 0.65 7.45 -13.64
C TYR A 731 1.70 8.29 -14.39
N LYS A 732 2.97 7.83 -14.43
CA LYS A 732 4.05 8.45 -15.21
C LYS A 732 4.27 7.78 -16.58
N ASP A 733 3.81 6.54 -16.77
CA ASP A 733 3.94 5.75 -18.01
C ASP A 733 2.70 4.87 -18.21
N ILE A 734 1.69 5.40 -18.91
CA ILE A 734 0.35 4.79 -19.02
C ILE A 734 0.23 3.74 -20.14
N TYR A 735 1.17 3.67 -21.08
CA TYR A 735 0.99 2.92 -22.32
C TYR A 735 1.58 1.52 -22.30
N ARG A 736 2.64 1.27 -21.51
CA ARG A 736 3.26 -0.06 -21.45
C ARG A 736 2.31 -1.06 -20.80
N TYR A 737 1.90 -2.09 -21.55
CA TYR A 737 1.09 -3.20 -21.05
C TYR A 737 -0.33 -2.78 -20.60
N GLY A 738 -0.87 -1.68 -21.15
CA GLY A 738 -2.24 -1.22 -20.85
C GLY A 738 -3.35 -2.25 -21.13
N PHE A 739 -3.12 -3.18 -22.05
CA PHE A 739 -4.04 -4.30 -22.31
C PHE A 739 -4.08 -5.31 -21.15
N VAL A 740 -2.94 -5.56 -20.48
CA VAL A 740 -2.89 -6.39 -19.25
C VAL A 740 -3.69 -5.69 -18.16
N HIS A 741 -3.46 -4.38 -17.97
CA HIS A 741 -4.22 -3.61 -16.99
C HIS A 741 -5.73 -3.62 -17.25
N SER A 742 -6.15 -3.56 -18.52
CA SER A 742 -7.57 -3.66 -18.89
C SER A 742 -8.20 -5.00 -18.45
N ARG A 743 -7.45 -6.11 -18.56
CA ARG A 743 -7.87 -7.43 -18.03
C ARG A 743 -7.94 -7.42 -16.51
N VAL A 744 -6.93 -6.86 -15.85
CA VAL A 744 -6.92 -6.72 -14.37
C VAL A 744 -8.14 -5.97 -13.86
N ARG A 745 -8.51 -4.85 -14.49
CA ARG A 745 -9.74 -4.12 -14.15
C ARG A 745 -10.99 -4.97 -14.39
N GLY A 746 -10.99 -5.79 -15.45
CA GLY A 746 -12.01 -6.81 -15.70
C GLY A 746 -12.16 -7.78 -14.54
N TYR A 747 -11.05 -8.37 -14.07
CA TYR A 747 -11.03 -9.27 -12.92
C TYR A 747 -11.58 -8.59 -11.65
N ILE A 748 -11.14 -7.35 -11.37
CA ILE A 748 -11.61 -6.56 -10.22
C ILE A 748 -13.12 -6.28 -10.28
N ARG A 749 -13.66 -5.94 -11.46
CA ARG A 749 -15.12 -5.77 -11.64
C ARG A 749 -15.92 -7.03 -11.33
N LYS A 750 -15.30 -8.21 -11.43
CA LYS A 750 -15.89 -9.52 -11.12
C LYS A 750 -15.56 -10.02 -9.71
N GLY A 751 -14.91 -9.20 -8.88
CA GLY A 751 -14.61 -9.49 -7.48
C GLY A 751 -13.22 -10.10 -7.23
N GLU A 752 -12.43 -10.36 -8.27
CA GLU A 752 -11.06 -10.87 -8.13
C GLU A 752 -10.07 -9.72 -7.95
N LYS A 753 -9.20 -9.80 -6.95
CA LYS A 753 -8.19 -8.77 -6.67
C LYS A 753 -6.78 -9.33 -6.85
N PRO A 754 -6.26 -9.42 -8.07
CA PRO A 754 -4.91 -9.93 -8.28
C PRO A 754 -3.84 -8.91 -7.88
N LEU A 755 -2.70 -9.39 -7.40
CA LEU A 755 -1.46 -8.63 -7.27
C LEU A 755 -0.75 -8.60 -8.61
N VAL A 756 -0.21 -7.47 -9.03
CA VAL A 756 0.72 -7.42 -10.17
C VAL A 756 2.15 -7.39 -9.66
N PHE A 757 2.97 -8.34 -10.12
CA PHE A 757 4.41 -8.36 -9.89
C PHE A 757 5.17 -8.02 -11.17
N VAL A 758 5.97 -6.96 -11.11
CA VAL A 758 6.85 -6.50 -12.19
C VAL A 758 8.26 -6.99 -11.94
N LEU A 759 8.71 -7.98 -12.72
CA LEU A 759 10.02 -8.59 -12.58
C LEU A 759 11.12 -7.76 -13.27
N VAL A 760 12.07 -7.30 -12.47
CA VAL A 760 13.28 -6.58 -12.89
C VAL A 760 14.50 -7.28 -12.28
N GLN A 761 15.20 -8.08 -13.10
CA GLN A 761 16.27 -8.99 -12.64
C GLN A 761 17.39 -8.29 -11.85
N ASN A 762 17.77 -7.07 -12.25
CA ASN A 762 18.85 -6.31 -11.64
C ASN A 762 18.36 -5.27 -10.62
N SER A 763 17.10 -5.34 -10.18
CA SER A 763 16.60 -4.40 -9.17
C SER A 763 17.31 -4.61 -7.83
N ALA A 764 17.91 -3.55 -7.30
CA ALA A 764 18.49 -3.53 -5.97
C ALA A 764 17.43 -3.37 -4.87
N GLU A 765 16.27 -2.84 -5.22
CA GLU A 765 15.19 -2.49 -4.29
C GLU A 765 13.87 -3.17 -4.63
N LEU A 766 13.05 -3.35 -3.60
CA LEU A 766 11.66 -3.76 -3.72
C LEU A 766 10.79 -2.50 -3.66
N ILE A 767 9.99 -2.26 -4.70
CA ILE A 767 9.13 -1.08 -4.81
C ILE A 767 7.68 -1.52 -4.75
N PHE A 768 6.94 -0.95 -3.81
CA PHE A 768 5.50 -1.05 -3.69
C PHE A 768 4.86 0.19 -4.31
N SER A 769 3.83 0.00 -5.11
CA SER A 769 3.09 1.05 -5.80
C SER A 769 1.64 0.60 -6.06
N GLU A 770 0.82 1.52 -6.59
CA GLU A 770 -0.49 1.18 -7.13
C GLU A 770 -0.72 1.86 -8.48
N TYR A 771 -1.62 1.29 -9.28
CA TYR A 771 -2.15 1.94 -10.46
C TYR A 771 -3.66 1.68 -10.63
N GLU A 772 -4.45 2.74 -10.61
CA GLU A 772 -5.93 2.74 -10.61
C GLU A 772 -6.56 1.80 -9.57
N GLY A 773 -5.92 1.66 -8.41
CA GLY A 773 -6.35 0.76 -7.32
C GLY A 773 -5.87 -0.68 -7.44
N VAL A 774 -5.01 -1.00 -8.43
CA VAL A 774 -4.31 -2.28 -8.53
C VAL A 774 -3.02 -2.21 -7.72
N ASP A 775 -2.81 -3.14 -6.78
CA ASP A 775 -1.55 -3.25 -6.06
C ASP A 775 -0.44 -3.78 -6.98
N VAL A 776 0.71 -3.09 -7.01
CA VAL A 776 1.85 -3.41 -7.89
C VAL A 776 3.13 -3.49 -7.07
N ILE A 777 3.83 -4.62 -7.18
CA ILE A 777 5.17 -4.82 -6.60
C ILE A 777 6.19 -4.96 -7.72
N THR A 778 7.26 -4.17 -7.67
CA THR A 778 8.41 -4.30 -8.59
C THR A 778 9.61 -4.84 -7.82
N GLY A 779 10.22 -5.91 -8.32
CA GLY A 779 11.36 -6.54 -7.64
C GLY A 779 12.08 -7.58 -8.51
N ASN A 780 13.05 -8.27 -7.92
CA ASN A 780 13.81 -9.33 -8.56
C ASN A 780 13.22 -10.72 -8.28
N ASN A 781 13.86 -11.78 -8.78
CA ASN A 781 13.42 -13.16 -8.60
C ASN A 781 13.35 -13.60 -7.13
N GLU A 782 14.25 -13.13 -6.26
CA GLU A 782 14.20 -13.46 -4.83
C GLU A 782 12.92 -12.91 -4.17
N ALA A 783 12.50 -11.70 -4.55
CA ALA A 783 11.24 -11.12 -4.09
C ALA A 783 10.03 -11.86 -4.66
N LEU A 784 10.07 -12.21 -5.95
CA LEU A 784 9.01 -12.97 -6.61
C LEU A 784 8.82 -14.34 -5.95
N ASP A 785 9.90 -15.08 -5.72
CA ASP A 785 9.87 -16.39 -5.07
C ASP A 785 9.25 -16.31 -3.67
N LYS A 786 9.55 -15.26 -2.88
CA LYS A 786 8.93 -15.05 -1.56
C LYS A 786 7.41 -14.86 -1.63
N ILE A 787 6.93 -14.12 -2.63
CA ILE A 787 5.49 -13.86 -2.81
C ILE A 787 4.76 -15.11 -3.29
N LEU A 788 5.32 -15.80 -4.29
CA LEU A 788 4.71 -17.00 -4.87
C LEU A 788 4.61 -18.15 -3.87
N ASN A 789 5.49 -18.20 -2.87
CA ASN A 789 5.46 -19.19 -1.79
C ASN A 789 4.57 -18.78 -0.59
N ASP A 790 3.81 -17.68 -0.69
CA ASP A 790 3.01 -17.12 0.40
C ASP A 790 1.52 -16.98 0.03
N GLY A 791 0.77 -18.07 0.15
CA GLY A 791 -0.69 -18.07 0.01
C GLY A 791 -1.22 -17.81 -1.41
N VAL A 792 -0.40 -18.05 -2.44
CA VAL A 792 -0.77 -17.91 -3.85
C VAL A 792 -1.33 -19.24 -4.36
N ASP A 793 -2.51 -19.19 -4.97
CA ASP A 793 -3.19 -20.34 -5.57
C ASP A 793 -3.08 -20.34 -7.10
N THR A 794 -2.91 -19.15 -7.71
CA THR A 794 -2.92 -18.98 -9.16
C THR A 794 -1.93 -17.91 -9.61
N VAL A 795 -1.17 -18.22 -10.65
CA VAL A 795 -0.21 -17.31 -11.28
C VAL A 795 -0.63 -17.09 -12.73
N LEU A 796 -0.79 -15.84 -13.14
CA LEU A 796 -1.01 -15.46 -14.53
C LEU A 796 0.25 -14.80 -15.05
N THR A 797 0.65 -15.06 -16.28
CA THR A 797 1.77 -14.32 -16.89
C THR A 797 1.49 -13.99 -18.35
N HIS A 798 1.97 -12.82 -18.76
CA HIS A 798 1.91 -12.34 -20.13
C HIS A 798 3.34 -12.11 -20.63
N PHE A 799 3.65 -12.61 -21.83
CA PHE A 799 4.99 -12.57 -22.40
C PHE A 799 6.04 -13.25 -21.48
N MET A 800 5.83 -14.53 -21.20
CA MET A 800 6.73 -15.29 -20.33
C MET A 800 8.14 -15.35 -20.92
N THR A 801 9.14 -15.09 -20.08
CA THR A 801 10.56 -15.11 -20.45
C THR A 801 11.31 -16.17 -19.62
N PRO A 802 12.57 -16.51 -19.97
CA PRO A 802 13.42 -17.35 -19.13
C PRO A 802 13.55 -16.83 -17.69
N ALA A 803 13.59 -15.51 -17.50
CA ALA A 803 13.69 -14.86 -16.20
C ALA A 803 12.45 -15.12 -15.32
N ILE A 804 11.25 -15.03 -15.90
CA ILE A 804 10.01 -15.35 -15.18
C ILE A 804 9.95 -16.85 -14.90
N TRP A 805 10.31 -17.67 -15.89
CA TRP A 805 10.29 -19.13 -15.77
C TRP A 805 11.23 -19.66 -14.68
N GLU A 806 12.35 -18.98 -14.40
CA GLU A 806 13.24 -19.34 -13.29
C GLU A 806 12.50 -19.42 -11.95
N SER A 807 11.49 -18.59 -11.73
CA SER A 807 10.64 -18.63 -10.53
C SER A 807 9.45 -19.58 -10.72
N LEU A 808 8.74 -19.48 -11.85
CA LEU A 808 7.49 -20.22 -12.04
C LEU A 808 7.70 -21.73 -12.22
N GLY A 809 8.79 -22.14 -12.87
CA GLY A 809 9.11 -23.56 -13.10
C GLY A 809 9.48 -24.32 -11.83
N LYS A 810 9.68 -23.63 -10.70
CA LYS A 810 9.95 -24.22 -9.38
C LYS A 810 8.68 -24.43 -8.54
N LEU A 811 7.53 -23.92 -8.98
CA LEU A 811 6.31 -23.93 -8.18
C LEU A 811 5.73 -25.35 -8.06
N PRO A 812 5.17 -25.69 -6.90
CA PRO A 812 4.51 -26.97 -6.71
C PRO A 812 3.21 -27.08 -7.54
N GLU A 813 2.82 -28.31 -7.87
CA GLU A 813 1.69 -28.59 -8.77
C GLU A 813 0.33 -28.09 -8.27
N ASN A 814 0.18 -27.78 -6.98
CA ASN A 814 -1.06 -27.20 -6.44
C ASN A 814 -1.26 -25.72 -6.81
N ILE A 815 -0.22 -25.03 -7.29
CA ILE A 815 -0.32 -23.65 -7.77
C ILE A 815 -0.54 -23.66 -9.27
N LYS A 816 -1.70 -23.16 -9.73
CA LYS A 816 -2.05 -23.13 -11.15
C LYS A 816 -1.29 -22.01 -11.88
N ILE A 817 -0.76 -22.29 -13.06
CA ILE A 817 -0.01 -21.32 -13.85
C ILE A 817 -0.67 -21.17 -15.22
N PHE A 818 -1.10 -19.95 -15.56
CA PHE A 818 -1.69 -19.62 -16.85
C PHE A 818 -0.79 -18.66 -17.63
N VAL A 819 -0.47 -19.02 -18.86
CA VAL A 819 0.46 -18.26 -19.72
C VAL A 819 -0.28 -17.75 -20.95
N TRP A 820 -0.40 -16.43 -21.09
CA TRP A 820 -0.95 -15.83 -22.31
C TRP A 820 0.14 -15.64 -23.36
N CYS A 821 -0.10 -16.21 -24.53
CA CYS A 821 0.71 -16.04 -25.72
C CYS A 821 0.09 -14.98 -26.64
N HIS A 822 0.83 -13.91 -26.93
CA HIS A 822 0.35 -12.77 -27.74
C HIS A 822 0.98 -12.72 -29.13
N GLY A 823 2.13 -13.39 -29.31
CA GLY A 823 2.83 -13.53 -30.58
C GLY A 823 4.28 -13.09 -30.47
N ALA A 824 4.55 -11.90 -29.94
CA ALA A 824 5.91 -11.37 -29.82
C ALA A 824 6.83 -12.23 -28.94
N ASP A 825 6.24 -13.00 -28.03
CA ASP A 825 6.87 -13.91 -27.08
C ASP A 825 7.12 -15.32 -27.63
N VAL A 826 6.43 -15.72 -28.70
CA VAL A 826 6.38 -17.13 -29.16
C VAL A 826 6.65 -17.31 -30.66
N LEU A 827 6.47 -16.27 -31.48
CA LEU A 827 6.63 -16.35 -32.94
C LEU A 827 8.11 -16.29 -33.36
N LEU A 828 8.48 -17.15 -34.29
CA LEU A 828 9.83 -17.21 -34.86
C LEU A 828 10.05 -16.12 -35.94
N PHE A 829 11.31 -15.95 -36.35
CA PHE A 829 11.77 -14.94 -37.30
C PHE A 829 10.94 -14.89 -38.59
N ASP A 830 10.63 -16.05 -39.19
CA ASP A 830 9.96 -16.12 -40.50
C ASP A 830 8.60 -15.41 -40.50
N ARG A 831 7.92 -15.37 -39.35
CA ARG A 831 6.62 -14.71 -39.17
C ARG A 831 6.72 -13.19 -38.97
N ARG A 832 7.94 -12.67 -38.82
CA ARG A 832 8.25 -11.26 -38.50
C ARG A 832 9.32 -10.65 -39.40
N SER A 833 9.78 -11.37 -40.42
CA SER A 833 10.89 -10.99 -41.31
C SER A 833 10.70 -9.63 -41.98
N TYR A 834 9.48 -9.24 -42.31
CA TYR A 834 9.13 -7.93 -42.89
C TYR A 834 9.48 -6.71 -42.02
N ASN A 835 9.84 -6.90 -40.74
CA ASN A 835 10.26 -5.80 -39.85
C ASN A 835 11.73 -5.40 -40.01
N TYR A 836 12.54 -6.24 -40.67
CA TYR A 836 14.00 -6.10 -40.69
C TYR A 836 14.48 -5.96 -42.12
N VAL A 837 15.34 -4.98 -42.38
CA VAL A 837 15.79 -4.65 -43.75
C VAL A 837 17.30 -4.85 -43.88
N THR A 838 18.06 -4.53 -42.84
CA THR A 838 19.52 -4.64 -42.86
C THR A 838 20.00 -6.03 -42.46
N GLU A 839 21.14 -6.48 -43.00
CA GLU A 839 21.74 -7.78 -42.64
C GLU A 839 22.02 -7.90 -41.14
N ASP A 840 22.45 -6.82 -40.49
CA ASP A 840 22.70 -6.79 -39.05
C ASP A 840 21.42 -6.95 -38.22
N GLU A 841 20.31 -6.32 -38.64
CA GLU A 841 19.01 -6.48 -38.00
C GLU A 841 18.49 -7.92 -38.15
N ILE A 842 18.58 -8.48 -39.35
CA ILE A 842 18.17 -9.86 -39.65
C ILE A 842 18.97 -10.85 -38.81
N ARG A 843 20.30 -10.68 -38.74
CA ARG A 843 21.18 -11.52 -37.92
C ARG A 843 20.81 -11.48 -36.43
N LYS A 844 20.54 -10.28 -35.89
CA LYS A 844 20.12 -10.11 -34.48
C LYS A 844 18.77 -10.78 -34.20
N GLU A 845 17.81 -10.67 -35.12
CA GLU A 845 16.51 -11.31 -34.93
C GLU A 845 16.59 -12.83 -35.08
N HIS A 846 17.44 -13.38 -35.96
CA HIS A 846 17.67 -14.84 -35.98
C HIS A 846 18.15 -15.35 -34.63
N ILE A 847 19.12 -14.68 -34.00
CA ILE A 847 19.60 -15.02 -32.65
C ILE A 847 18.44 -14.96 -31.63
N THR A 848 17.60 -13.92 -31.71
CA THR A 848 16.44 -13.76 -30.83
C THR A 848 15.43 -14.89 -31.04
N SER A 849 15.15 -15.23 -32.30
CA SER A 849 14.24 -16.31 -32.68
C SER A 849 14.76 -17.70 -32.26
N ASP A 850 16.07 -17.93 -32.35
CA ASP A 850 16.69 -19.16 -31.86
C ASP A 850 16.55 -19.24 -30.34
N GLY A 851 16.77 -18.13 -29.62
CA GLY A 851 16.51 -18.05 -28.18
C GLY A 851 15.05 -18.34 -27.79
N ILE A 852 14.07 -17.85 -28.56
CA ILE A 852 12.64 -18.17 -28.37
C ILE A 852 12.43 -19.68 -28.56
N ARG A 853 12.96 -20.27 -29.63
CA ARG A 853 12.83 -21.69 -29.92
C ARG A 853 13.45 -22.54 -28.79
N ASP A 854 14.66 -22.21 -28.38
CA ASP A 854 15.42 -22.94 -27.35
C ASP A 854 14.75 -22.86 -25.98
N PHE A 855 14.06 -21.76 -25.69
CA PHE A 855 13.30 -21.59 -24.46
C PHE A 855 11.98 -22.39 -24.46
N TRP A 856 11.17 -22.28 -25.52
CA TRP A 856 9.82 -22.87 -25.54
C TRP A 856 9.79 -24.37 -25.82
N THR A 857 10.68 -24.86 -26.69
CA THR A 857 10.75 -26.27 -27.08
C THR A 857 10.80 -27.23 -25.88
N PRO A 858 11.68 -27.06 -24.88
CA PRO A 858 11.73 -27.98 -23.73
C PRO A 858 10.47 -27.90 -22.85
N ILE A 859 9.87 -26.71 -22.69
CA ILE A 859 8.66 -26.52 -21.88
C ILE A 859 7.45 -27.21 -22.52
N PHE A 860 7.28 -27.07 -23.84
CA PHE A 860 6.18 -27.72 -24.55
C PHE A 860 6.34 -29.23 -24.65
N LYS A 861 7.58 -29.74 -24.72
CA LYS A 861 7.84 -31.19 -24.71
C LYS A 861 7.57 -31.82 -23.34
N ASN A 862 7.85 -31.10 -22.25
CA ASN A 862 7.72 -31.60 -20.88
C ASN A 862 6.83 -30.67 -20.06
N LEU A 863 5.53 -30.66 -20.36
CA LEU A 863 4.55 -29.78 -19.73
C LEU A 863 4.30 -30.15 -18.25
N PRO A 864 4.60 -29.26 -17.28
CA PRO A 864 4.25 -29.49 -15.88
C PRO A 864 2.74 -29.50 -15.67
N ALA A 865 2.20 -30.40 -14.85
CA ALA A 865 0.75 -30.64 -14.72
C ALA A 865 -0.07 -29.38 -14.36
N ASN A 866 0.53 -28.40 -13.70
CA ASN A 866 -0.12 -27.15 -13.29
C ASN A 866 -0.05 -26.01 -14.33
N LEU A 867 0.57 -26.22 -15.50
CA LEU A 867 0.78 -25.19 -16.52
C LEU A 867 -0.24 -25.24 -17.67
N HIS A 868 -0.98 -24.16 -17.90
CA HIS A 868 -1.97 -24.04 -18.97
C HIS A 868 -1.72 -22.84 -19.88
N PHE A 869 -1.82 -23.05 -21.20
CA PHE A 869 -1.59 -21.98 -22.18
C PHE A 869 -2.89 -21.32 -22.65
N VAL A 870 -2.84 -20.00 -22.84
CA VAL A 870 -3.96 -19.24 -23.40
C VAL A 870 -3.47 -18.53 -24.66
N PHE A 871 -3.97 -18.95 -25.81
CA PHE A 871 -3.68 -18.31 -27.09
C PHE A 871 -4.81 -17.36 -27.46
N VAL A 872 -4.44 -16.19 -28.01
CA VAL A 872 -5.43 -15.15 -28.36
C VAL A 872 -6.21 -15.45 -29.65
N SER A 873 -5.77 -16.43 -30.44
CA SER A 873 -6.42 -16.92 -31.67
C SER A 873 -6.03 -18.36 -31.97
N GLU A 874 -6.88 -19.05 -32.74
CA GLU A 874 -6.60 -20.41 -33.23
C GLU A 874 -5.36 -20.40 -34.12
N PHE A 875 -5.27 -19.42 -35.02
CA PHE A 875 -4.13 -19.22 -35.92
C PHE A 875 -2.81 -19.11 -35.15
N LEU A 876 -2.76 -18.35 -34.06
CA LEU A 876 -1.53 -18.25 -33.27
C LEU A 876 -1.15 -19.60 -32.64
N ALA A 877 -2.13 -20.32 -32.08
CA ALA A 877 -1.88 -21.63 -31.50
C ALA A 877 -1.32 -22.62 -32.53
N GLU A 878 -1.96 -22.71 -33.70
CA GLU A 878 -1.55 -23.61 -34.78
C GLU A 878 -0.18 -23.24 -35.36
N VAL A 879 0.09 -21.94 -35.59
CA VAL A 879 1.40 -21.48 -36.10
C VAL A 879 2.53 -21.80 -35.12
N VAL A 880 2.33 -21.54 -33.83
CA VAL A 880 3.35 -21.82 -32.80
C VAL A 880 3.64 -23.32 -32.70
N MET A 881 2.59 -24.15 -32.71
CA MET A 881 2.72 -25.61 -32.70
C MET A 881 3.44 -26.14 -33.95
N GLN A 882 3.09 -25.61 -35.12
CA GLN A 882 3.72 -25.95 -36.40
C GLN A 882 5.21 -25.55 -36.42
N ASP A 883 5.53 -24.31 -36.06
CA ASP A 883 6.87 -23.75 -36.15
C ASP A 883 7.85 -24.43 -35.18
N LEU A 884 7.35 -24.96 -34.05
CA LEU A 884 8.14 -25.73 -33.09
C LEU A 884 8.10 -27.25 -33.33
N GLY A 885 7.24 -27.73 -34.23
CA GLY A 885 7.06 -29.16 -34.50
C GLY A 885 6.49 -29.95 -33.31
N ILE A 886 5.60 -29.33 -32.51
CA ILE A 886 5.01 -29.91 -31.29
C ILE A 886 3.50 -29.74 -31.32
N ARG A 887 2.74 -30.74 -30.85
CA ARG A 887 1.30 -30.62 -30.58
C ARG A 887 1.05 -30.66 -29.08
N LEU A 888 0.45 -29.61 -28.52
CA LEU A 888 0.05 -29.60 -27.12
C LEU A 888 -1.18 -30.52 -26.91
N PRO A 889 -1.28 -31.25 -25.78
CA PRO A 889 -2.43 -32.09 -25.50
C PRO A 889 -3.73 -31.30 -25.36
N GLU A 890 -4.86 -31.92 -25.70
CA GLU A 890 -6.19 -31.36 -25.49
C GLU A 890 -6.42 -31.06 -23.99
N GLY A 891 -6.92 -29.87 -23.68
CA GLY A 891 -7.09 -29.42 -22.29
C GLY A 891 -5.84 -28.80 -21.64
N ARG A 892 -4.70 -28.71 -22.35
CA ARG A 892 -3.48 -28.01 -21.88
C ARG A 892 -3.31 -26.60 -22.44
N TYR A 893 -4.22 -26.21 -23.32
CA TYR A 893 -4.33 -24.86 -23.83
C TYR A 893 -5.80 -24.49 -24.07
N SER A 894 -6.07 -23.20 -24.24
CA SER A 894 -7.37 -22.67 -24.62
C SER A 894 -7.22 -21.48 -25.55
N ILE A 895 -8.20 -21.28 -26.44
CA ILE A 895 -8.29 -20.09 -27.26
C ILE A 895 -9.20 -19.09 -26.56
N ILE A 896 -8.62 -17.99 -26.06
CA ILE A 896 -9.38 -16.90 -25.43
C ILE A 896 -8.88 -15.58 -25.99
N HIS A 897 -9.75 -14.90 -26.73
CA HIS A 897 -9.43 -13.66 -27.41
C HIS A 897 -9.16 -12.50 -26.44
N ASN A 898 -8.47 -11.46 -26.90
CA ASN A 898 -8.35 -10.22 -26.15
C ASN A 898 -9.71 -9.51 -26.05
N PRO A 899 -10.04 -8.98 -24.86
CA PRO A 899 -11.31 -8.31 -24.62
C PRO A 899 -11.36 -6.91 -25.23
N ILE A 900 -12.56 -6.48 -25.62
CA ILE A 900 -12.89 -5.11 -26.02
C ILE A 900 -13.81 -4.50 -24.96
N ASP A 901 -13.40 -3.38 -24.36
CA ASP A 901 -14.21 -2.69 -23.34
C ASP A 901 -15.37 -1.93 -24.01
N THR A 902 -16.49 -2.61 -24.17
CA THR A 902 -17.72 -2.08 -24.79
C THR A 902 -18.42 -1.02 -23.93
N SER A 903 -17.96 -0.78 -22.70
CA SER A 903 -18.39 0.39 -21.91
C SER A 903 -17.69 1.68 -22.34
N ILE A 904 -16.56 1.58 -23.03
CA ILE A 904 -15.80 2.69 -23.63
C ILE A 904 -16.11 2.76 -25.14
N PHE A 905 -15.93 1.65 -25.85
CA PHE A 905 -16.13 1.54 -27.29
C PHE A 905 -17.58 1.18 -27.62
N LYS A 906 -18.47 2.17 -27.49
CA LYS A 906 -19.91 2.00 -27.71
C LYS A 906 -20.28 2.18 -29.18
N TYR A 907 -21.23 1.37 -29.63
CA TYR A 907 -21.83 1.54 -30.94
C TYR A 907 -22.60 2.87 -31.01
N HIS A 908 -22.33 3.63 -32.06
CA HIS A 908 -23.14 4.76 -32.47
C HIS A 908 -23.58 4.52 -33.91
N GLU A 909 -24.87 4.70 -34.17
CA GLU A 909 -25.43 4.52 -35.50
C GLU A 909 -24.72 5.44 -36.51
N LYS A 910 -24.12 4.85 -37.54
CA LYS A 910 -23.38 5.56 -38.58
C LYS A 910 -24.32 6.03 -39.68
N LYS A 911 -24.15 7.29 -40.08
CA LYS A 911 -24.88 7.87 -41.20
C LYS A 911 -24.25 7.42 -42.50
N PRO A 912 -25.02 7.33 -43.61
CA PRO A 912 -24.46 7.04 -44.92
C PRO A 912 -23.22 7.89 -45.25
N GLU A 913 -23.21 9.17 -44.88
CA GLU A 913 -22.13 10.13 -45.16
C GLU A 913 -20.81 9.79 -44.43
N ASP A 914 -20.86 9.06 -43.31
CA ASP A 914 -19.68 8.70 -42.53
C ASP A 914 -18.73 7.76 -43.30
N ARG A 915 -19.19 7.15 -44.40
CA ARG A 915 -18.38 6.34 -45.33
C ARG A 915 -17.20 7.11 -45.95
N TYR A 916 -17.26 8.44 -45.98
CA TYR A 916 -16.19 9.31 -46.46
C TYR A 916 -15.18 9.67 -45.36
N ARG A 917 -15.45 9.34 -44.10
CA ARG A 917 -14.60 9.68 -42.95
C ARG A 917 -13.74 8.48 -42.56
N ILE A 918 -12.46 8.54 -42.90
CA ILE A 918 -11.49 7.47 -42.72
C ILE A 918 -10.56 7.79 -41.56
N LEU A 919 -10.41 6.83 -40.65
CA LEU A 919 -9.52 6.91 -39.50
C LEU A 919 -8.47 5.81 -39.58
N SER A 920 -7.21 6.15 -39.31
CA SER A 920 -6.17 5.17 -39.03
C SER A 920 -5.42 5.57 -37.77
N ILE A 921 -5.41 4.69 -36.77
CA ILE A 921 -4.67 4.87 -35.52
C ILE A 921 -3.69 3.70 -35.40
N ARG A 922 -2.41 3.93 -35.68
CA ARG A 922 -1.39 2.87 -35.72
C ARG A 922 -0.03 3.37 -35.22
N PRO A 923 0.71 2.57 -34.42
CA PRO A 923 2.06 2.94 -34.05
C PRO A 923 2.98 2.82 -35.28
N PHE A 924 3.94 3.73 -35.40
CA PHE A 924 4.99 3.72 -36.43
C PHE A 924 6.28 3.11 -35.88
N ALA A 925 6.15 2.20 -34.91
CA ALA A 925 7.30 1.56 -34.26
C ALA A 925 7.91 0.44 -35.13
N THR A 926 7.09 -0.28 -35.90
CA THR A 926 7.52 -1.40 -36.76
C THR A 926 6.73 -1.39 -38.07
N ARG A 927 7.16 -2.20 -39.06
CA ARG A 927 6.50 -2.32 -40.36
C ARG A 927 5.26 -3.22 -40.34
N MET A 928 4.99 -3.88 -39.21
CA MET A 928 3.86 -4.79 -38.99
C MET A 928 2.50 -4.20 -39.37
N TYR A 929 2.28 -2.91 -39.08
CA TYR A 929 0.98 -2.27 -39.29
C TYR A 929 0.76 -1.73 -40.71
N ALA A 930 1.73 -1.91 -41.62
CA ALA A 930 1.65 -1.50 -43.02
C ALA A 930 1.23 -0.03 -43.23
N ASN A 931 1.77 0.88 -42.41
CA ASN A 931 1.47 2.31 -42.51
C ASN A 931 1.86 2.87 -43.90
N ASP A 932 2.90 2.31 -44.53
CA ASP A 932 3.31 2.61 -45.91
C ASP A 932 2.24 2.22 -46.95
N GLN A 933 1.60 1.06 -46.79
CA GLN A 933 0.48 0.64 -47.64
C GLN A 933 -0.73 1.56 -47.47
N THR A 934 -0.96 2.06 -46.27
CA THR A 934 -1.99 3.07 -45.99
C THR A 934 -1.72 4.36 -46.77
N MET A 935 -0.49 4.89 -46.73
CA MET A 935 -0.14 6.11 -47.49
C MET A 935 -0.29 5.91 -49.00
N ASN A 936 0.20 4.78 -49.51
CA ASN A 936 0.09 4.45 -50.94
C ASN A 936 -1.37 4.29 -51.39
N ALA A 937 -2.23 3.67 -50.57
CA ALA A 937 -3.65 3.54 -50.86
C ALA A 937 -4.35 4.91 -50.92
N ILE A 938 -3.98 5.86 -50.05
CA ILE A 938 -4.53 7.23 -50.08
C ILE A 938 -4.08 7.96 -51.36
N ASN A 939 -2.81 7.83 -51.76
CA ASN A 939 -2.33 8.40 -53.03
C ASN A 939 -3.07 7.85 -54.26
N LEU A 940 -3.46 6.57 -54.23
CA LEU A 940 -4.28 5.97 -55.29
C LEU A 940 -5.74 6.42 -55.22
N LEU A 941 -6.29 6.52 -54.01
CA LEU A 941 -7.65 7.02 -53.76
C LEU A 941 -7.80 8.48 -54.23
N ALA A 942 -6.74 9.29 -54.14
CA ALA A 942 -6.70 10.67 -54.59
C ALA A 942 -6.99 10.86 -56.08
N LYS A 943 -6.90 9.80 -56.88
CA LYS A 943 -7.25 9.83 -58.32
C LYS A 943 -8.75 9.77 -58.57
N ARG A 944 -9.58 9.56 -57.53
CA ARG A 944 -11.05 9.54 -57.68
C ARG A 944 -11.61 10.95 -57.88
N PRO A 945 -12.64 11.12 -58.72
CA PRO A 945 -13.30 12.42 -58.92
C PRO A 945 -13.91 13.02 -57.64
N ASP A 946 -14.31 12.17 -56.69
CA ASP A 946 -14.96 12.57 -55.43
C ASP A 946 -14.00 12.60 -54.23
N PHE A 947 -12.68 12.58 -54.45
CA PHE A 947 -11.69 12.52 -53.37
C PHE A 947 -11.80 13.68 -52.36
N SER A 948 -12.19 14.88 -52.82
CA SER A 948 -12.35 16.06 -51.96
C SER A 948 -13.45 15.91 -50.90
N ARG A 949 -14.34 14.91 -51.03
CA ARG A 949 -15.37 14.60 -50.03
C ARG A 949 -14.84 13.81 -48.84
N PHE A 950 -13.69 13.14 -49.00
CA PHE A 950 -13.13 12.33 -47.93
C PHE A 950 -12.54 13.21 -46.84
N GLU A 951 -12.70 12.80 -45.57
CA GLU A 951 -11.94 13.34 -44.44
C GLU A 951 -11.10 12.21 -43.86
N ILE A 952 -9.78 12.33 -43.96
CA ILE A 952 -8.85 11.27 -43.54
C ILE A 952 -8.02 11.77 -42.36
N LEU A 953 -8.01 11.02 -41.27
CA LEU A 953 -7.16 11.29 -40.10
C LEU A 953 -6.23 10.12 -39.83
N LEU A 954 -4.93 10.42 -39.80
CA LEU A 954 -3.85 9.48 -39.49
C LEU A 954 -3.23 9.87 -38.15
N VAL A 955 -3.24 8.96 -37.19
CA VAL A 955 -2.71 9.20 -35.84
C VAL A 955 -1.71 8.11 -35.47
N GLY A 956 -0.57 8.53 -34.94
CA GLY A 956 0.43 7.63 -34.39
C GLY A 956 1.79 8.31 -34.26
N ASP A 957 2.74 7.59 -33.67
CA ASP A 957 4.14 7.99 -33.59
C ASP A 957 5.03 6.74 -33.54
N GLY A 958 6.33 6.92 -33.76
CA GLY A 958 7.33 5.86 -33.71
C GLY A 958 8.51 6.12 -34.66
N LYS A 959 9.52 5.25 -34.59
CA LYS A 959 10.78 5.42 -35.33
C LYS A 959 10.62 5.53 -36.85
N LEU A 960 9.55 4.98 -37.42
CA LEU A 960 9.27 4.99 -38.86
C LEU A 960 8.30 6.12 -39.28
N PHE A 961 7.91 7.01 -38.35
CA PHE A 961 6.88 8.01 -38.61
C PHE A 961 7.26 8.93 -39.78
N ASP A 962 8.43 9.56 -39.69
CA ASP A 962 8.86 10.57 -40.66
C ASP A 962 9.09 9.94 -42.06
N GLU A 963 9.72 8.76 -42.14
CA GLU A 963 9.92 8.07 -43.44
C GLU A 963 8.61 7.63 -44.09
N THR A 964 7.64 7.19 -43.30
CA THR A 964 6.40 6.63 -43.83
C THR A 964 5.47 7.75 -44.30
N VAL A 965 5.34 8.80 -43.50
CA VAL A 965 4.48 9.94 -43.82
C VAL A 965 4.99 10.70 -45.04
N ALA A 966 6.31 10.76 -45.26
CA ALA A 966 6.90 11.42 -46.42
C ALA A 966 6.48 10.85 -47.79
N ILE A 967 5.93 9.61 -47.83
CA ILE A 967 5.39 8.99 -49.05
C ILE A 967 4.07 9.64 -49.48
N LEU A 968 3.34 10.23 -48.54
CA LEU A 968 2.03 10.83 -48.79
C LEU A 968 2.18 12.22 -49.42
N ASN A 969 1.46 12.48 -50.52
CA ASN A 969 1.39 13.84 -51.07
C ASN A 969 0.62 14.77 -50.13
N ASP A 970 0.86 16.07 -50.25
CA ASP A 970 0.11 17.07 -49.49
C ASP A 970 -1.33 17.21 -50.02
N TYR A 971 -2.30 16.76 -49.23
CA TYR A 971 -3.73 16.83 -49.56
C TYR A 971 -4.47 17.61 -48.47
N PRO A 972 -5.30 18.62 -48.82
CA PRO A 972 -5.96 19.49 -47.83
C PRO A 972 -6.98 18.75 -46.94
N ASN A 973 -7.45 17.59 -47.38
CA ASN A 973 -8.45 16.78 -46.68
C ASN A 973 -7.86 15.56 -45.93
N VAL A 974 -6.53 15.47 -45.85
CA VAL A 974 -5.81 14.46 -45.06
C VAL A 974 -5.07 15.14 -43.91
N LYS A 975 -5.39 14.75 -42.66
CA LYS A 975 -4.79 15.29 -41.44
C LYS A 975 -3.89 14.24 -40.80
N ILE A 976 -2.73 14.66 -40.32
CA ILE A 976 -1.75 13.79 -39.64
C ILE A 976 -1.51 14.34 -38.24
N ARG A 977 -1.60 13.47 -37.22
CA ARG A 977 -1.33 13.81 -35.81
C ARG A 977 -0.25 12.89 -35.26
N ARG A 978 0.91 13.49 -34.94
CA ARG A 978 2.03 12.79 -34.29
C ARG A 978 1.83 12.74 -32.78
N CYS A 979 1.11 11.73 -32.31
CA CYS A 979 0.89 11.49 -30.88
C CYS A 979 0.43 10.05 -30.60
N PHE A 980 0.41 9.69 -29.32
CA PHE A 980 -0.32 8.53 -28.81
C PHE A 980 -1.63 9.00 -28.15
N LEU A 981 -2.67 8.17 -28.23
CA LEU A 981 -4.00 8.44 -27.67
C LEU A 981 -4.36 7.39 -26.62
N ASN A 982 -5.02 7.81 -25.55
CA ASN A 982 -5.63 6.90 -24.58
C ASN A 982 -6.98 6.35 -25.08
N HIS A 983 -7.53 5.31 -24.44
CA HIS A 983 -8.77 4.66 -24.91
C HIS A 983 -9.99 5.60 -25.01
N TYR A 984 -10.11 6.62 -24.15
CA TYR A 984 -11.21 7.57 -24.22
C TYR A 984 -11.07 8.51 -25.42
N GLU A 985 -9.86 8.98 -25.70
CA GLU A 985 -9.57 9.79 -26.90
C GLU A 985 -9.81 8.99 -28.19
N ILE A 986 -9.42 7.71 -28.21
CA ILE A 986 -9.70 6.80 -29.32
C ILE A 986 -11.21 6.62 -29.51
N ALA A 987 -11.95 6.34 -28.44
CA ALA A 987 -13.39 6.18 -28.48
C ALA A 987 -14.11 7.46 -28.95
N GLU A 988 -13.66 8.63 -28.51
CA GLU A 988 -14.19 9.91 -28.97
C GLU A 988 -13.99 10.09 -30.49
N LEU A 989 -12.80 9.78 -31.02
CA LEU A 989 -12.57 9.77 -32.46
C LEU A 989 -13.47 8.74 -33.16
N HIS A 990 -13.65 7.55 -32.59
CA HIS A 990 -14.54 6.56 -33.19
C HIS A 990 -15.98 7.05 -33.33
N THR A 991 -16.45 8.01 -32.51
CA THR A 991 -17.78 8.61 -32.71
C THR A 991 -17.88 9.45 -33.99
N GLN A 992 -16.76 10.02 -34.46
CA GLN A 992 -16.70 11.01 -35.55
C GLN A 992 -16.46 10.39 -36.93
N TYR A 993 -15.86 9.20 -36.99
CA TYR A 993 -15.44 8.52 -38.22
C TYR A 993 -16.29 7.27 -38.51
N GLY A 994 -16.33 6.86 -39.79
CA GLY A 994 -17.13 5.72 -40.26
C GLY A 994 -16.31 4.55 -40.78
N VAL A 995 -15.11 4.78 -41.31
CA VAL A 995 -14.24 3.75 -41.89
C VAL A 995 -12.93 3.69 -41.10
N PHE A 996 -12.48 2.48 -40.76
CA PHE A 996 -11.20 2.26 -40.07
C PHE A 996 -10.21 1.56 -40.99
N LEU A 997 -9.12 2.25 -41.37
CA LEU A 997 -8.11 1.72 -42.29
C LEU A 997 -6.96 1.07 -41.52
N CYS A 998 -6.83 -0.26 -41.65
CA CYS A 998 -5.88 -1.05 -40.88
C CYS A 998 -5.33 -2.28 -41.64
N PRO A 999 -4.49 -2.09 -42.67
CA PRO A 999 -4.03 -3.18 -43.54
C PRO A 999 -2.81 -3.94 -42.98
N SER A 1000 -2.85 -4.37 -41.71
CA SER A 1000 -1.71 -5.01 -41.03
C SER A 1000 -1.08 -6.14 -41.89
N ARG A 1001 0.25 -6.22 -41.90
CA ARG A 1001 1.02 -7.32 -42.53
C ARG A 1001 0.88 -8.63 -41.76
N TYR A 1002 0.70 -8.51 -40.44
CA TYR A 1002 0.54 -9.62 -39.54
C TYR A 1002 -0.23 -9.17 -38.31
N ASP A 1003 -1.19 -10.00 -37.87
CA ASP A 1003 -1.92 -9.76 -36.63
C ASP A 1003 -2.34 -11.09 -36.01
N THR A 1004 -2.12 -11.24 -34.71
CA THR A 1004 -2.57 -12.41 -33.95
C THR A 1004 -4.00 -12.25 -33.45
N GLN A 1005 -4.57 -11.06 -33.57
CA GLN A 1005 -6.00 -10.82 -33.43
C GLN A 1005 -6.41 -9.55 -34.19
N GLY A 1006 -5.91 -8.39 -33.77
CA GLY A 1006 -6.30 -7.07 -34.26
C GLY A 1006 -7.15 -6.26 -33.28
N VAL A 1007 -6.69 -6.07 -32.04
CA VAL A 1007 -7.45 -5.39 -30.97
C VAL A 1007 -7.98 -4.03 -31.40
N SER A 1008 -7.14 -3.15 -31.94
CA SER A 1008 -7.59 -1.81 -32.36
C SER A 1008 -8.59 -1.85 -33.53
N ARG A 1009 -8.51 -2.86 -34.41
CA ARG A 1009 -9.56 -3.10 -35.42
C ARG A 1009 -10.87 -3.44 -34.73
N ASP A 1010 -10.83 -4.33 -33.75
CA ASP A 1010 -12.04 -4.78 -33.04
C ASP A 1010 -12.64 -3.70 -32.11
N GLU A 1011 -11.83 -2.79 -31.56
CA GLU A 1011 -12.31 -1.57 -30.88
C GLU A 1011 -13.07 -0.65 -31.84
N ALA A 1012 -12.53 -0.45 -33.06
CA ALA A 1012 -13.18 0.33 -34.10
C ALA A 1012 -14.50 -0.33 -34.55
N ARG A 1013 -14.50 -1.66 -34.73
CA ARG A 1013 -15.71 -2.44 -35.05
C ARG A 1013 -16.77 -2.31 -33.98
N ALA A 1014 -16.42 -2.49 -32.70
CA ALA A 1014 -17.34 -2.33 -31.58
C ALA A 1014 -18.00 -0.93 -31.59
N SER A 1015 -17.24 0.09 -31.99
CA SER A 1015 -17.72 1.48 -32.13
C SER A 1015 -18.52 1.75 -33.42
N GLY A 1016 -18.63 0.76 -34.32
CA GLY A 1016 -19.39 0.84 -35.57
C GLY A 1016 -18.58 1.28 -36.80
N LEU A 1017 -17.26 1.40 -36.73
CA LEU A 1017 -16.46 1.70 -37.92
C LEU A 1017 -16.29 0.44 -38.78
N VAL A 1018 -16.47 0.59 -40.09
CA VAL A 1018 -16.24 -0.49 -41.05
C VAL A 1018 -14.73 -0.63 -41.28
N PRO A 1019 -14.11 -1.78 -40.97
CA PRO A 1019 -12.69 -1.98 -41.23
C PRO A 1019 -12.43 -2.16 -42.72
N VAL A 1020 -11.37 -1.50 -43.21
CA VAL A 1020 -10.70 -1.84 -44.47
C VAL A 1020 -9.36 -2.46 -44.10
N THR A 1021 -9.23 -3.76 -44.33
CA THR A 1021 -8.13 -4.59 -43.82
C THR A 1021 -7.77 -5.68 -44.84
N THR A 1022 -6.74 -6.47 -44.56
CA THR A 1022 -6.29 -7.60 -45.39
C THR A 1022 -6.80 -8.94 -44.82
N SER A 1023 -6.80 -10.00 -45.64
CA SER A 1023 -7.16 -11.36 -45.22
C SER A 1023 -5.92 -12.20 -44.88
N ILE A 1024 -5.16 -11.78 -43.87
CA ILE A 1024 -3.90 -12.44 -43.44
C ILE A 1024 -3.93 -12.87 -41.97
N ALA A 1025 -3.06 -13.80 -41.61
CA ALA A 1025 -2.87 -14.26 -40.24
C ALA A 1025 -4.20 -14.58 -39.53
N ALA A 1026 -4.41 -14.08 -38.31
CA ALA A 1026 -5.63 -14.33 -37.55
C ALA A 1026 -6.84 -13.48 -37.99
N ILE A 1027 -6.65 -12.49 -38.88
CA ILE A 1027 -7.71 -11.53 -39.26
C ILE A 1027 -9.01 -12.24 -39.72
N PRO A 1028 -8.97 -13.31 -40.54
CA PRO A 1028 -10.17 -14.03 -40.99
C PRO A 1028 -10.96 -14.74 -39.89
N GLU A 1029 -10.41 -14.94 -38.68
CA GLU A 1029 -11.16 -15.50 -37.54
C GLU A 1029 -12.15 -14.49 -36.95
N PHE A 1030 -11.87 -13.19 -37.14
CA PHE A 1030 -12.59 -12.10 -36.50
C PHE A 1030 -13.49 -11.34 -37.47
N VAL A 1031 -13.09 -11.21 -38.74
CA VAL A 1031 -13.84 -10.49 -39.78
C VAL A 1031 -14.03 -11.34 -41.03
N ASN A 1032 -15.10 -11.05 -41.76
CA ASN A 1032 -15.43 -11.64 -43.06
C ASN A 1032 -15.93 -10.54 -44.01
N SER A 1033 -16.31 -10.93 -45.24
CA SER A 1033 -16.81 -9.99 -46.27
C SER A 1033 -18.11 -9.27 -45.91
N GLU A 1034 -18.84 -9.70 -44.88
CA GLU A 1034 -20.05 -9.04 -44.40
C GLU A 1034 -19.78 -8.02 -43.28
N THR A 1035 -18.59 -8.05 -42.68
CA THR A 1035 -18.21 -7.22 -41.52
C THR A 1035 -16.97 -6.34 -41.74
N ALA A 1036 -16.25 -6.53 -42.85
CA ALA A 1036 -15.12 -5.72 -43.26
C ALA A 1036 -14.94 -5.76 -44.77
N MET A 1037 -14.21 -4.76 -45.29
CA MET A 1037 -13.67 -4.81 -46.63
C MET A 1037 -12.30 -5.48 -46.60
N LEU A 1038 -12.19 -6.66 -47.21
CA LEU A 1038 -10.96 -7.43 -47.29
C LEU A 1038 -10.24 -7.12 -48.62
N ALA A 1039 -9.05 -6.53 -48.51
CA ALA A 1039 -8.16 -6.27 -49.62
C ALA A 1039 -7.04 -7.32 -49.73
N GLU A 1040 -6.44 -7.43 -50.92
CA GLU A 1040 -5.28 -8.28 -51.14
C GLU A 1040 -4.07 -7.77 -50.31
N PRO A 1041 -3.25 -8.68 -49.72
CA PRO A 1041 -2.07 -8.31 -48.96
C PRO A 1041 -1.01 -7.60 -49.82
N GLU A 1042 -0.28 -6.65 -49.22
CA GLU A 1042 0.74 -5.82 -49.91
C GLU A 1042 0.24 -5.13 -51.20
N ASN A 1043 -1.06 -4.88 -51.31
CA ASN A 1043 -1.68 -4.31 -52.50
C ASN A 1043 -2.46 -3.01 -52.20
N PRO A 1044 -1.81 -1.84 -52.33
CA PRO A 1044 -2.44 -0.56 -52.03
C PRO A 1044 -3.56 -0.22 -53.03
N THR A 1045 -3.52 -0.79 -54.24
CA THR A 1045 -4.59 -0.65 -55.24
C THR A 1045 -5.87 -1.35 -54.78
N SER A 1046 -5.72 -2.56 -54.21
CA SER A 1046 -6.86 -3.29 -53.63
C SER A 1046 -7.46 -2.54 -52.44
N LEU A 1047 -6.62 -1.92 -51.60
CA LEU A 1047 -7.08 -1.10 -50.47
C LEU A 1047 -7.84 0.14 -50.95
N ALA A 1048 -7.31 0.88 -51.91
CA ALA A 1048 -7.99 2.04 -52.50
C ALA A 1048 -9.33 1.65 -53.15
N LYS A 1049 -9.39 0.49 -53.83
CA LYS A 1049 -10.63 -0.05 -54.41
C LYS A 1049 -11.65 -0.43 -53.34
N ALA A 1050 -11.22 -1.02 -52.22
CA ALA A 1050 -12.08 -1.35 -51.09
C ALA A 1050 -12.72 -0.08 -50.49
N ILE A 1051 -11.92 0.96 -50.26
CA ILE A 1051 -12.41 2.26 -49.79
C ILE A 1051 -13.40 2.87 -50.80
N GLY A 1052 -13.05 2.85 -52.09
CA GLY A 1052 -13.92 3.34 -53.16
C GLY A 1052 -15.27 2.61 -53.20
N THR A 1053 -15.25 1.28 -53.05
CA THR A 1053 -16.47 0.46 -53.01
C THR A 1053 -17.40 0.87 -51.86
N LEU A 1054 -16.87 1.16 -50.66
CA LEU A 1054 -17.68 1.69 -49.56
C LEU A 1054 -18.24 3.08 -49.89
N ALA A 1055 -17.43 3.97 -50.46
CA ALA A 1055 -17.85 5.31 -50.84
C ALA A 1055 -18.99 5.31 -51.87
N ASP A 1056 -18.97 4.36 -52.80
CA ASP A 1056 -19.97 4.21 -53.87
C ASP A 1056 -21.27 3.54 -53.39
N ASN A 1057 -21.29 2.90 -52.22
CA ASN A 1057 -22.41 2.08 -51.76
C ASN A 1057 -22.85 2.44 -50.32
N PRO A 1058 -23.66 3.50 -50.13
CA PRO A 1058 -24.11 3.96 -48.80
C PRO A 1058 -24.86 2.91 -47.98
N ASP A 1059 -25.80 2.18 -48.60
CA ASP A 1059 -26.61 1.18 -47.89
C ASP A 1059 -25.76 -0.02 -47.42
N MET A 1060 -24.78 -0.41 -48.24
CA MET A 1060 -23.82 -1.44 -47.88
C MET A 1060 -22.98 -1.01 -46.67
N PHE A 1061 -22.50 0.24 -46.66
CA PHE A 1061 -21.74 0.79 -45.54
C PHE A 1061 -22.53 0.77 -44.23
N VAL A 1062 -23.77 1.27 -44.22
CA VAL A 1062 -24.60 1.32 -43.00
C VAL A 1062 -24.92 -0.10 -42.49
N LYS A 1063 -25.25 -1.03 -43.41
CA LYS A 1063 -25.51 -2.43 -43.04
C LYS A 1063 -24.26 -3.11 -42.45
N MET A 1064 -23.10 -2.90 -43.08
CA MET A 1064 -21.82 -3.46 -42.63
C MET A 1064 -21.38 -2.86 -41.28
N SER A 1065 -21.56 -1.55 -41.09
CA SER A 1065 -21.28 -0.84 -39.83
C SER A 1065 -22.06 -1.42 -38.64
N ARG A 1066 -23.37 -1.66 -38.83
CA ARG A 1066 -24.19 -2.29 -37.78
C ARG A 1066 -23.74 -3.71 -37.50
N LYS A 1067 -23.61 -4.53 -38.54
CA LYS A 1067 -23.26 -5.95 -38.41
C LYS A 1067 -21.88 -6.16 -37.78
N THR A 1068 -20.89 -5.35 -38.16
CA THR A 1068 -19.53 -5.49 -37.61
C THR A 1068 -19.46 -5.18 -36.12
N SER A 1069 -20.25 -4.21 -35.64
CA SER A 1069 -20.37 -3.90 -34.22
C SER A 1069 -21.11 -4.99 -33.45
N GLU A 1070 -22.26 -5.45 -33.95
CA GLU A 1070 -23.05 -6.52 -33.32
C GLU A 1070 -22.20 -7.79 -33.12
N GLU A 1071 -21.45 -8.21 -34.14
CA GLU A 1071 -20.56 -9.38 -34.05
C GLU A 1071 -19.38 -9.16 -33.09
N ALA A 1072 -18.74 -7.99 -33.14
CA ALA A 1072 -17.61 -7.67 -32.26
C ALA A 1072 -18.05 -7.64 -30.78
N VAL A 1073 -19.16 -6.96 -30.46
CA VAL A 1073 -19.70 -6.89 -29.10
C VAL A 1073 -20.08 -8.29 -28.60
N LYS A 1074 -20.75 -9.09 -29.43
CA LYS A 1074 -21.19 -10.44 -29.05
C LYS A 1074 -20.02 -11.38 -28.75
N ARG A 1075 -18.94 -11.33 -29.55
CA ARG A 1075 -17.81 -12.28 -29.44
C ARG A 1075 -16.68 -11.80 -28.53
N LEU A 1076 -16.48 -10.49 -28.42
CA LEU A 1076 -15.25 -9.90 -27.85
C LEU A 1076 -15.52 -8.95 -26.68
N SER A 1077 -16.77 -8.83 -26.20
CA SER A 1077 -17.05 -7.97 -25.04
C SER A 1077 -16.19 -8.38 -23.85
N MET A 1078 -15.64 -7.37 -23.18
CA MET A 1078 -14.81 -7.53 -21.98
C MET A 1078 -15.46 -8.42 -20.94
N ASP A 1079 -16.73 -8.19 -20.61
CA ASP A 1079 -17.42 -8.99 -19.61
C ASP A 1079 -17.53 -10.48 -20.00
N GLY A 1080 -17.76 -10.77 -21.28
CA GLY A 1080 -17.84 -12.15 -21.79
C GLY A 1080 -16.50 -12.87 -21.81
N ILE A 1081 -15.43 -12.18 -22.22
CA ILE A 1081 -14.07 -12.74 -22.25
C ILE A 1081 -13.55 -12.97 -20.82
N ILE A 1082 -13.72 -12.00 -19.93
CA ILE A 1082 -13.27 -12.12 -18.55
C ILE A 1082 -14.01 -13.27 -17.84
N GLU A 1083 -15.30 -13.48 -18.11
CA GLU A 1083 -16.04 -14.62 -17.56
C GLU A 1083 -15.46 -15.98 -18.02
N GLN A 1084 -15.02 -16.07 -19.28
CA GLN A 1084 -14.36 -17.28 -19.80
C GLN A 1084 -13.03 -17.53 -19.09
N GLU A 1085 -12.26 -16.48 -18.83
CA GLU A 1085 -10.97 -16.55 -18.13
C GLU A 1085 -11.13 -16.99 -16.68
N LEU A 1086 -12.05 -16.36 -15.95
CA LEU A 1086 -12.34 -16.74 -14.56
C LEU A 1086 -12.89 -18.16 -14.46
N SER A 1087 -13.71 -18.58 -15.44
CA SER A 1087 -14.18 -19.97 -15.53
C SER A 1087 -13.03 -20.94 -15.75
N LEU A 1088 -12.02 -20.56 -16.54
CA LEU A 1088 -10.81 -21.35 -16.74
C LEU A 1088 -9.98 -21.45 -15.45
N PHE A 1089 -9.83 -20.38 -14.66
CA PHE A 1089 -9.04 -20.42 -13.42
C PHE A 1089 -9.67 -21.29 -12.33
N ARG A 1090 -11.00 -21.38 -12.33
CA ARG A 1090 -11.78 -22.17 -11.37
C ARG A 1090 -11.74 -23.67 -11.66
N LYS A 1091 -11.60 -24.08 -12.93
CA LYS A 1091 -11.34 -25.48 -13.31
C LYS A 1091 -9.97 -25.89 -12.81
#